data_AF-A0ABD5PF44-F1
#
_entry.id   AF-A0ABD5PF44-F1
#
_cell.length_a   1.000
_cell.length_b   1.000
_cell.length_c   1.000
_cell.angle_alpha   90.00
_cell.angle_beta   90.00
_cell.angle_gamma   90.00
#
_symmetry.space_group_name_H-M   'P 1'
#
loop_
_entity.id
_entity.type
_entity.pdbx_description
1 polymer ?
#
loop_
_entity_poly.entity_id
_entity_poly.type
_entity_poly.pdbx_seq_one_letter_code
_entity_poly.pdbx_strand_id
1 'polypeptide(L)'
;MEPTIRVLVVDDDPQLAELTGLCLERHGDDVEAVVETTAADGFDRLDGVDCVVSDYDMPETNGLDFLAAVRERDPDLPFVLFTAKGSEEIASRAISAGVTDYLRKGSGGERYEMLANRVRNAVERHRAETELERTETRYRRLVEQELFGIYIVQDGRIEYANPGLAEILGHDQEALVGMEFARFIDDEDLSLVREQVRRRVEGEVDDIQYTFTITRYDGREVDVEVHGGVVDYGGEPAVMGALVEVSDRERRSRAIGALNRASRELMRAGSRESVASVAVSAVEDILHFEAAGVHLDHGAGALAPVATSETVSAEFDGDPETYREDCGDRRHRLVWNVFRSQERRTVGDDGPNDRRRGGVVAPLGDHGVLLAFGERSAEPDEATVELVDLLAANVEAALDRTAHEERLNELHAATRRLMTAPTREDVAEAAVDTARDVLGYEMNGVHLVDESGERLPPAAVSERSMTLLESAPTLSVDDSVAGEAFRRGEVRAYGDVREASQVANTETVIRRELVVPLGDQGVFIAGGTEPGSFEEAEVSLAKVFAANVEAALTRASREAAVRERETELRRQNERLEEFAGVVSHDLRNPLEVARGYTELARESADTEELAAVSRAHDRLATRVDELLALAREGAPVEAVETVDVGEVSREAWRRIGDTAGRCGEGDPDEPTLTVAEATPTVDADPERLRLLLENLLSNAVEHGGESVAVRVGPLGGESRGADESGSAETGFAVADDGPGVPAEEREAVFDYGHTTTQERGGNGFGLAVVRTVADAHGWDVRLVGSESGGARFEVVV
;
A
#
# COMPACT_ATOMS: atom_id res chain seq x y z
N MET A 1 -19.99 -44.43 -38.04
CA MET A 1 -19.87 -45.34 -39.19
C MET A 1 -19.64 -46.71 -38.59
N GLU A 2 -20.60 -47.61 -38.71
CA GLU A 2 -20.39 -48.99 -38.31
C GLU A 2 -19.28 -49.60 -39.17
N PRO A 3 -18.37 -50.39 -38.60
CA PRO A 3 -17.28 -50.99 -39.35
C PRO A 3 -17.82 -51.98 -40.38
N THR A 4 -17.47 -51.76 -41.65
CA THR A 4 -17.81 -52.63 -42.78
C THR A 4 -17.51 -54.09 -42.43
N ILE A 5 -18.50 -54.96 -42.64
CA ILE A 5 -18.44 -56.41 -42.43
C ILE A 5 -17.86 -57.05 -43.67
N ARG A 6 -16.66 -57.63 -43.57
CA ARG A 6 -16.00 -58.31 -44.67
C ARG A 6 -16.37 -59.78 -44.69
N VAL A 7 -17.04 -60.23 -45.74
CA VAL A 7 -17.59 -61.59 -45.86
C VAL A 7 -16.87 -62.36 -46.95
N LEU A 8 -16.29 -63.51 -46.62
CA LEU A 8 -15.67 -64.40 -47.60
C LEU A 8 -16.72 -65.40 -48.11
N VAL A 9 -17.06 -65.34 -49.39
CA VAL A 9 -17.98 -66.26 -50.07
C VAL A 9 -17.17 -67.31 -50.82
N VAL A 10 -17.37 -68.59 -50.51
CA VAL A 10 -16.67 -69.72 -51.15
C VAL A 10 -17.67 -70.67 -51.81
N ASP A 11 -17.59 -70.81 -53.13
CA ASP A 11 -18.53 -71.61 -53.92
C ASP A 11 -17.86 -72.10 -55.21
N ASP A 12 -17.99 -73.39 -55.55
CA ASP A 12 -17.31 -73.99 -56.71
C ASP A 12 -17.90 -73.55 -58.06
N ASP A 13 -19.14 -73.03 -58.07
CA ASP A 13 -19.74 -72.39 -59.22
C ASP A 13 -19.41 -70.88 -59.21
N PRO A 14 -18.53 -70.40 -60.12
CA PRO A 14 -18.12 -68.99 -60.12
C PRO A 14 -19.28 -68.03 -60.32
N GLN A 15 -20.32 -68.42 -61.07
CA GLN A 15 -21.49 -67.57 -61.31
C GLN A 15 -22.34 -67.45 -60.04
N LEU A 16 -22.42 -68.53 -59.26
CA LEU A 16 -23.18 -68.57 -58.01
C LEU A 16 -22.45 -67.85 -56.88
N ALA A 17 -21.12 -67.99 -56.84
CA ALA A 17 -20.22 -67.28 -55.94
C ALA A 17 -20.35 -65.75 -56.12
N GLU A 18 -20.22 -65.27 -57.38
CA GLU A 18 -20.39 -63.86 -57.72
C GLU A 18 -21.80 -63.35 -57.41
N LEU A 19 -22.84 -64.13 -57.75
CA LEU A 19 -24.23 -63.75 -57.45
C LEU A 19 -24.47 -63.63 -55.95
N THR A 20 -23.93 -64.56 -55.15
CA THR A 20 -24.07 -64.55 -53.69
C THR A 20 -23.38 -63.33 -53.09
N GLY A 21 -22.15 -63.03 -53.53
CA GLY A 21 -21.43 -61.82 -53.12
C GLY A 21 -22.21 -60.54 -53.45
N LEU A 22 -22.64 -60.39 -54.71
CA LEU A 22 -23.38 -59.22 -55.16
C LEU A 22 -24.73 -59.06 -54.44
N CYS A 23 -25.42 -60.16 -54.12
CA CYS A 23 -26.65 -60.10 -53.35
C CYS A 23 -26.43 -59.76 -51.87
N LEU A 24 -25.33 -60.21 -51.25
CA LEU A 24 -24.96 -59.83 -49.90
C LEU A 24 -24.68 -58.33 -49.80
N GLU A 25 -23.87 -57.79 -50.71
CA GLU A 25 -23.58 -56.35 -50.79
C GLU A 25 -24.82 -55.52 -51.11
N ARG A 26 -25.75 -56.05 -51.93
CA ARG A 26 -27.00 -55.36 -52.25
C ARG A 26 -27.97 -55.29 -51.07
N HIS A 27 -27.98 -56.29 -50.19
CA HIS A 27 -28.92 -56.39 -49.07
C HIS A 27 -28.29 -55.99 -47.71
N GLY A 28 -27.00 -55.69 -47.67
CA GLY A 28 -26.29 -55.13 -46.52
C GLY A 28 -25.41 -53.96 -46.96
N ASP A 29 -25.82 -52.73 -46.63
CA ASP A 29 -25.11 -51.49 -46.99
C ASP A 29 -23.71 -51.41 -46.34
N ASP A 30 -23.46 -52.25 -45.35
CA ASP A 30 -22.27 -52.38 -44.53
C ASP A 30 -21.46 -53.64 -44.86
N VAL A 31 -21.81 -54.41 -45.90
CA VAL A 31 -21.15 -55.68 -46.25
C VAL A 31 -20.22 -55.51 -47.46
N GLU A 32 -18.99 -56.01 -47.36
CA GLU A 32 -18.05 -56.16 -48.47
C GLU A 32 -17.81 -57.65 -48.72
N ALA A 33 -18.14 -58.16 -49.91
CA ALA A 33 -18.02 -59.57 -50.22
C ALA A 33 -16.73 -59.87 -51.01
N VAL A 34 -15.92 -60.79 -50.50
CA VAL A 34 -14.76 -61.36 -51.21
C VAL A 34 -15.15 -62.75 -51.69
N VAL A 35 -15.07 -62.99 -52.99
CA VAL A 35 -15.53 -64.24 -53.61
C VAL A 35 -14.34 -65.10 -54.01
N GLU A 36 -14.36 -66.37 -53.63
CA GLU A 36 -13.37 -67.37 -54.04
C GLU A 36 -14.06 -68.66 -54.50
N THR A 37 -13.43 -69.39 -55.43
CA THR A 37 -14.06 -70.57 -56.06
C THR A 37 -13.57 -71.91 -55.53
N THR A 38 -12.59 -71.90 -54.63
CA THR A 38 -12.07 -73.11 -53.98
C THR A 38 -11.89 -72.86 -52.49
N ALA A 39 -12.00 -73.92 -51.68
CA ALA A 39 -11.75 -73.83 -50.25
C ALA A 39 -10.29 -73.48 -49.92
N ALA A 40 -9.33 -73.86 -50.78
CA ALA A 40 -7.92 -73.52 -50.61
C ALA A 40 -7.69 -72.01 -50.77
N ASP A 41 -8.22 -71.41 -51.85
CA ASP A 41 -8.13 -69.97 -52.09
C ASP A 41 -8.89 -69.19 -51.00
N GLY A 42 -10.04 -69.71 -50.56
CA GLY A 42 -10.79 -69.18 -49.43
C GLY A 42 -9.99 -69.18 -48.12
N PHE A 43 -9.28 -70.28 -47.82
CA PHE A 43 -8.45 -70.39 -46.62
C PHE A 43 -7.30 -69.37 -46.61
N ASP A 44 -6.66 -69.15 -47.76
CA ASP A 44 -5.58 -68.16 -47.92
C ASP A 44 -6.08 -66.71 -47.75
N ARG A 45 -7.39 -66.48 -47.85
CA ARG A 45 -8.05 -65.17 -47.75
C ARG A 45 -8.71 -64.89 -46.40
N LEU A 46 -8.53 -65.73 -45.39
CA LEU A 46 -9.20 -65.59 -44.08
C LEU A 46 -8.79 -64.34 -43.28
N ASP A 47 -7.60 -63.77 -43.54
CA ASP A 47 -7.12 -62.63 -42.75
C ASP A 47 -8.01 -61.38 -42.95
N GLY A 48 -8.52 -60.87 -41.82
CA GLY A 48 -9.37 -59.68 -41.79
C GLY A 48 -10.76 -59.90 -42.39
N VAL A 49 -11.26 -61.15 -42.35
CA VAL A 49 -12.65 -61.50 -42.67
C VAL A 49 -13.45 -61.57 -41.36
N ASP A 50 -14.67 -61.05 -41.37
CA ASP A 50 -15.59 -61.07 -40.23
C ASP A 50 -16.53 -62.29 -40.27
N CYS A 51 -16.82 -62.84 -41.46
CA CYS A 51 -17.65 -64.03 -41.61
C CYS A 51 -17.34 -64.80 -42.90
N VAL A 52 -17.43 -66.14 -42.85
CA VAL A 52 -17.29 -67.02 -44.02
C VAL A 52 -18.66 -67.57 -44.41
N VAL A 53 -19.02 -67.47 -45.69
CA VAL A 53 -20.20 -68.09 -46.30
C VAL A 53 -19.72 -69.14 -47.29
N SER A 54 -19.95 -70.42 -47.03
CA SER A 54 -19.43 -71.51 -47.87
C SER A 54 -20.55 -72.39 -48.44
N ASP A 55 -20.41 -72.83 -49.70
CA ASP A 55 -21.17 -73.97 -50.19
C ASP A 55 -20.73 -75.28 -49.51
N TYR A 56 -21.59 -76.28 -49.53
CA TYR A 56 -21.33 -77.59 -48.93
C TYR A 56 -20.64 -78.56 -49.91
N ASP A 57 -21.05 -78.59 -51.18
CA ASP A 57 -20.60 -79.55 -52.19
C ASP A 57 -19.57 -78.91 -53.14
N MET A 58 -18.30 -78.84 -52.73
CA MET A 58 -17.23 -78.41 -53.64
C MET A 58 -16.43 -79.63 -54.16
N PRO A 59 -15.85 -79.61 -55.38
CA PRO A 59 -15.27 -80.79 -56.04
C PRO A 59 -14.08 -81.42 -55.31
N GLU A 60 -13.29 -80.61 -54.61
CA GLU A 60 -12.04 -81.05 -53.96
C GLU A 60 -12.20 -81.30 -52.45
N THR A 61 -13.10 -80.58 -51.79
CA THR A 61 -13.40 -80.70 -50.35
C THR A 61 -14.85 -80.29 -50.09
N ASN A 62 -15.46 -80.73 -48.99
CA ASN A 62 -16.80 -80.25 -48.64
C ASN A 62 -16.75 -79.06 -47.67
N GLY A 63 -17.84 -78.31 -47.55
CA GLY A 63 -17.92 -77.13 -46.69
C GLY A 63 -17.68 -77.40 -45.20
N LEU A 64 -17.87 -78.64 -44.72
CA LEU A 64 -17.55 -79.00 -43.32
C LEU A 64 -16.05 -79.24 -43.12
N ASP A 65 -15.38 -79.83 -44.10
CA ASP A 65 -13.93 -79.98 -44.08
C ASP A 65 -13.25 -78.59 -44.16
N PHE A 66 -13.82 -77.66 -44.93
CA PHE A 66 -13.38 -76.26 -44.92
C PHE A 66 -13.63 -75.57 -43.58
N LEU A 67 -14.82 -75.73 -42.97
CA LEU A 67 -15.09 -75.24 -41.61
C LEU A 67 -14.08 -75.76 -40.60
N ALA A 68 -13.74 -77.06 -40.66
CA ALA A 68 -12.75 -77.64 -39.76
C ALA A 68 -11.37 -76.96 -39.90
N ALA A 69 -10.92 -76.72 -41.13
CA ALA A 69 -9.69 -75.97 -41.39
C ALA A 69 -9.77 -74.54 -40.84
N VAL A 70 -10.87 -73.82 -41.08
CA VAL A 70 -11.08 -72.45 -40.55
C VAL A 70 -11.01 -72.45 -39.02
N ARG A 71 -11.65 -73.41 -38.36
CA ARG A 71 -11.69 -73.53 -36.89
C ARG A 71 -10.33 -73.83 -36.26
N GLU A 72 -9.43 -74.51 -36.97
CA GLU A 72 -8.05 -74.69 -36.50
C GLU A 72 -7.27 -73.37 -36.44
N ARG A 73 -7.59 -72.42 -37.33
CA ARG A 73 -6.94 -71.09 -37.39
C ARG A 73 -7.64 -70.06 -36.51
N ASP A 74 -8.97 -70.02 -36.58
CA ASP A 74 -9.83 -69.10 -35.83
C ASP A 74 -11.05 -69.87 -35.29
N PRO A 75 -11.00 -70.30 -34.01
CA PRO A 75 -12.04 -71.10 -33.39
C PRO A 75 -13.41 -70.43 -33.37
N ASP A 76 -13.46 -69.10 -33.33
CA ASP A 76 -14.68 -68.33 -33.04
C ASP A 76 -15.21 -67.55 -34.26
N LEU A 77 -14.48 -67.52 -35.38
CA LEU A 77 -14.89 -66.83 -36.60
C LEU A 77 -16.29 -67.27 -37.09
N PRO A 78 -17.26 -66.35 -37.27
CA PRO A 78 -18.57 -66.69 -37.80
C PRO A 78 -18.50 -67.44 -39.15
N PHE A 79 -19.13 -68.61 -39.24
CA PHE A 79 -19.15 -69.44 -40.46
C PHE A 79 -20.58 -69.89 -40.78
N VAL A 80 -21.07 -69.56 -41.97
CA VAL A 80 -22.41 -69.86 -42.45
C VAL A 80 -22.34 -70.81 -43.65
N LEU A 81 -23.02 -71.94 -43.56
CA LEU A 81 -23.14 -72.87 -44.70
C LEU A 81 -24.35 -72.49 -45.56
N PHE A 82 -24.13 -72.22 -46.85
CA PHE A 82 -25.16 -71.84 -47.81
C PHE A 82 -25.18 -72.83 -48.99
N THR A 83 -26.08 -73.82 -48.96
CA THR A 83 -26.01 -74.97 -49.89
C THR A 83 -27.30 -75.27 -50.66
N ALA A 84 -27.17 -75.79 -51.90
CA ALA A 84 -28.29 -76.26 -52.71
C ALA A 84 -28.87 -77.61 -52.26
N LYS A 85 -28.09 -78.45 -51.57
CA LYS A 85 -28.57 -79.72 -51.02
C LYS A 85 -29.07 -79.54 -49.60
N GLY A 86 -30.36 -79.83 -49.42
CA GLY A 86 -31.07 -79.69 -48.16
C GLY A 86 -31.59 -81.03 -47.60
N SER A 87 -30.70 -81.97 -47.27
CA SER A 87 -31.13 -83.13 -46.46
C SER A 87 -31.03 -82.81 -44.97
N GLU A 88 -31.90 -83.41 -44.16
CA GLU A 88 -31.89 -83.30 -42.70
C GLU A 88 -30.56 -83.82 -42.11
N GLU A 89 -29.96 -84.83 -42.76
CA GLU A 89 -28.64 -85.39 -42.40
C GLU A 89 -27.49 -84.40 -42.60
N ILE A 90 -27.55 -83.51 -43.60
CA ILE A 90 -26.52 -82.48 -43.81
C ILE A 90 -26.64 -81.37 -42.75
N ALA A 91 -27.87 -80.92 -42.46
CA ALA A 91 -28.11 -79.91 -41.44
C ALA A 91 -27.67 -80.39 -40.03
N SER A 92 -27.96 -81.64 -39.67
CA SER A 92 -27.51 -82.20 -38.38
C SER A 92 -25.99 -82.27 -38.28
N ARG A 93 -25.29 -82.67 -39.36
CA ARG A 93 -23.82 -82.71 -39.38
C ARG A 93 -23.21 -81.32 -39.28
N ALA A 94 -23.81 -80.32 -39.93
CA ALA A 94 -23.36 -78.94 -39.85
C ALA A 94 -23.45 -78.36 -38.43
N ILE A 95 -24.56 -78.60 -37.73
CA ILE A 95 -24.74 -78.16 -36.33
C ILE A 95 -23.73 -78.86 -35.41
N SER A 96 -23.53 -80.18 -35.56
CA SER A 96 -22.55 -80.92 -34.76
C SER A 96 -21.10 -80.50 -35.01
N ALA A 97 -20.79 -79.98 -36.21
CA ALA A 97 -19.47 -79.47 -36.57
C ALA A 97 -19.20 -78.04 -36.06
N GLY A 98 -20.18 -77.36 -35.45
CA GLY A 98 -20.01 -76.01 -34.92
C GLY A 98 -20.15 -74.90 -35.96
N VAL A 99 -20.97 -75.12 -36.99
CA VAL A 99 -21.37 -74.04 -37.90
C VAL A 99 -22.12 -72.95 -37.13
N THR A 100 -21.88 -71.68 -37.46
CA THR A 100 -22.60 -70.56 -36.83
C THR A 100 -24.05 -70.51 -37.31
N ASP A 101 -24.30 -70.77 -38.60
CA ASP A 101 -25.65 -70.89 -39.16
C ASP A 101 -25.68 -71.75 -40.45
N TYR A 102 -26.87 -72.25 -40.83
CA TYR A 102 -27.08 -73.07 -42.03
C TYR A 102 -28.31 -72.62 -42.83
N LEU A 103 -28.12 -72.35 -44.12
CA LEU A 103 -29.16 -71.90 -45.04
C LEU A 103 -29.18 -72.71 -46.35
N ARG A 104 -30.38 -72.90 -46.91
CA ARG A 104 -30.58 -73.60 -48.19
C ARG A 104 -30.74 -72.63 -49.36
N LYS A 105 -29.94 -72.82 -50.41
CA LYS A 105 -30.07 -72.11 -51.69
C LYS A 105 -31.41 -72.42 -52.35
N GLY A 106 -31.97 -71.46 -53.07
CA GLY A 106 -33.04 -71.71 -54.03
C GLY A 106 -33.55 -70.44 -54.69
N SER A 107 -34.58 -70.58 -55.53
CA SER A 107 -34.99 -69.57 -56.49
C SER A 107 -35.78 -68.42 -55.82
N GLY A 108 -35.18 -67.25 -55.62
CA GLY A 108 -35.86 -66.03 -55.18
C GLY A 108 -34.98 -65.07 -54.36
N GLY A 109 -35.25 -63.76 -54.47
CA GLY A 109 -34.47 -62.71 -53.78
C GLY A 109 -34.55 -62.74 -52.24
N GLU A 110 -35.67 -63.19 -51.67
CA GLU A 110 -35.91 -63.25 -50.22
C GLU A 110 -34.89 -64.13 -49.46
N ARG A 111 -34.26 -65.12 -50.13
CA ARG A 111 -33.28 -66.01 -49.49
C ARG A 111 -31.92 -65.35 -49.29
N TYR A 112 -31.53 -64.46 -50.20
CA TYR A 112 -30.29 -63.71 -50.07
C TYR A 112 -30.41 -62.61 -49.01
N GLU A 113 -31.59 -62.00 -48.87
CA GLU A 113 -31.89 -61.09 -47.77
C GLU A 113 -31.80 -61.81 -46.41
N MET A 114 -32.33 -63.03 -46.33
CA MET A 114 -32.20 -63.85 -45.12
C MET A 114 -30.73 -64.18 -44.80
N LEU A 115 -29.93 -64.51 -45.83
CA LEU A 115 -28.50 -64.76 -45.66
C LEU A 115 -27.76 -63.53 -45.14
N ALA A 116 -27.99 -62.34 -45.72
CA ALA A 116 -27.40 -61.09 -45.26
C ALA A 116 -27.74 -60.79 -43.78
N ASN A 117 -29.00 -61.01 -43.39
CA ASN A 117 -29.41 -60.86 -41.99
C ASN A 117 -28.73 -61.87 -41.05
N ARG A 118 -28.52 -63.12 -41.48
CA ARG A 118 -27.82 -64.13 -40.67
C ARG A 118 -26.35 -63.77 -40.49
N VAL A 119 -25.69 -63.32 -41.55
CA VAL A 119 -24.30 -62.87 -41.49
C VAL A 119 -24.14 -61.69 -40.53
N ARG A 120 -24.99 -60.65 -40.63
CA ARG A 120 -24.97 -59.50 -39.71
C ARG A 120 -25.12 -59.93 -38.25
N ASN A 121 -26.16 -60.70 -37.93
CA ASN A 121 -26.40 -61.16 -36.55
C ASN A 121 -25.23 -61.99 -36.00
N ALA A 122 -24.60 -62.82 -36.82
CA ALA A 122 -23.48 -63.65 -36.42
C ALA A 122 -22.23 -62.80 -36.10
N VAL A 123 -21.95 -61.78 -36.91
CA VAL A 123 -20.82 -60.86 -36.73
C VAL A 123 -21.02 -59.94 -35.54
N GLU A 124 -22.21 -59.34 -35.39
CA GLU A 124 -22.53 -58.47 -34.26
C GLU A 124 -22.35 -59.19 -32.92
N ARG A 125 -22.85 -60.43 -32.84
CA ARG A 125 -22.70 -61.25 -31.64
C ARG A 125 -21.23 -61.52 -31.32
N HIS A 126 -20.45 -61.93 -32.30
CA HIS A 126 -19.03 -62.23 -32.11
C HIS A 126 -18.23 -60.98 -31.69
N ARG A 127 -18.51 -59.81 -32.29
CA ARG A 127 -17.88 -58.54 -31.92
C ARG A 127 -18.20 -58.13 -30.46
N ALA A 128 -19.45 -58.28 -30.03
CA ALA A 128 -19.87 -57.93 -28.66
C ALA A 128 -19.23 -58.83 -27.60
N GLU A 129 -19.16 -60.14 -27.84
CA GLU A 129 -18.50 -61.09 -26.94
C GLU A 129 -16.99 -60.77 -26.80
N THR A 130 -16.32 -60.47 -27.92
CA THR A 130 -14.88 -60.13 -27.93
C THR A 130 -14.56 -58.80 -27.23
N GLU A 131 -15.43 -57.79 -27.31
CA GLU A 131 -15.22 -56.48 -26.68
C GLU A 131 -15.35 -56.52 -25.15
N LEU A 132 -16.29 -57.33 -24.64
CA LEU A 132 -16.50 -57.53 -23.22
C LEU A 132 -15.26 -58.13 -22.55
N GLU A 133 -14.70 -59.19 -23.12
CA GLU A 133 -13.51 -59.88 -22.61
C GLU A 133 -12.26 -58.98 -22.61
N ARG A 134 -12.11 -58.14 -23.64
CA ARG A 134 -11.01 -57.16 -23.72
C ARG A 134 -11.10 -56.11 -22.63
N THR A 135 -12.31 -55.65 -22.30
CA THR A 135 -12.54 -54.66 -21.26
C THR A 135 -12.29 -55.24 -19.87
N GLU A 136 -12.80 -56.44 -19.58
CA GLU A 136 -12.59 -57.12 -18.30
C GLU A 136 -11.10 -57.38 -18.02
N THR A 137 -10.37 -57.86 -19.03
CA THR A 137 -8.92 -58.13 -18.92
C THR A 137 -8.10 -56.85 -18.67
N ARG A 138 -8.53 -55.72 -19.25
CA ARG A 138 -7.84 -54.43 -19.09
C ARG A 138 -8.02 -53.86 -17.67
N TYR A 139 -9.21 -53.97 -17.09
CA TYR A 139 -9.47 -53.51 -15.73
C TYR A 139 -8.75 -54.36 -14.69
N ARG A 140 -8.76 -55.70 -14.83
CA ARG A 140 -8.07 -56.61 -13.90
C ARG A 140 -6.56 -56.30 -13.81
N ARG A 141 -5.90 -56.03 -14.94
CA ARG A 141 -4.46 -55.68 -14.96
C ARG A 141 -4.11 -54.35 -14.29
N LEU A 142 -5.02 -53.39 -14.21
CA LEU A 142 -4.73 -52.09 -13.57
C LEU A 142 -4.85 -52.18 -12.04
N VAL A 143 -5.78 -53.00 -11.53
CA VAL A 143 -6.02 -53.18 -10.09
C VAL A 143 -4.99 -54.10 -9.44
N GLU A 144 -4.44 -55.05 -10.21
CA GLU A 144 -3.43 -56.01 -9.75
C GLU A 144 -1.97 -55.52 -9.86
N GLN A 145 -1.73 -54.28 -10.30
CA GLN A 145 -0.39 -53.70 -10.33
C GLN A 145 0.07 -53.26 -8.92
N GLU A 146 1.32 -53.54 -8.57
CA GLU A 146 1.99 -53.20 -7.28
C GLU A 146 2.20 -51.69 -7.03
N LEU A 147 1.55 -50.80 -7.80
CA LEU A 147 1.72 -49.34 -7.68
C LEU A 147 0.90 -48.70 -6.55
N PHE A 148 -0.19 -49.34 -6.10
CA PHE A 148 -1.12 -48.80 -5.10
C PHE A 148 -1.59 -49.91 -4.16
N GLY A 149 -1.67 -49.62 -2.86
CA GLY A 149 -2.28 -50.50 -1.88
C GLY A 149 -3.79 -50.33 -1.83
N ILE A 150 -4.54 -51.08 -2.64
CA ILE A 150 -5.99 -51.01 -2.68
C ILE A 150 -6.59 -51.94 -1.63
N TYR A 151 -7.51 -51.40 -0.84
CA TYR A 151 -8.21 -52.12 0.21
C TYR A 151 -9.71 -51.80 0.23
N ILE A 152 -10.50 -52.75 0.74
CA ILE A 152 -11.90 -52.54 1.12
C ILE A 152 -12.04 -52.93 2.58
N VAL A 153 -12.66 -52.07 3.39
CA VAL A 153 -12.89 -52.30 4.82
C VAL A 153 -14.38 -52.24 5.13
N GLN A 154 -14.89 -53.28 5.81
CA GLN A 154 -16.24 -53.37 6.38
C GLN A 154 -16.13 -53.74 7.87
N ASP A 155 -16.92 -53.10 8.73
CA ASP A 155 -16.87 -53.31 10.19
C ASP A 155 -15.47 -53.22 10.81
N GLY A 156 -14.60 -52.37 10.23
CA GLY A 156 -13.20 -52.20 10.66
C GLY A 156 -12.24 -53.30 10.22
N ARG A 157 -12.71 -54.30 9.47
CA ARG A 157 -11.91 -55.43 8.94
C ARG A 157 -11.66 -55.30 7.46
N ILE A 158 -10.48 -55.76 7.01
CA ILE A 158 -10.10 -55.78 5.60
C ILE A 158 -10.84 -56.92 4.91
N GLU A 159 -11.78 -56.60 4.03
CA GLU A 159 -12.52 -57.58 3.22
C GLU A 159 -11.85 -57.84 1.87
N TYR A 160 -11.06 -56.88 1.39
CA TYR A 160 -10.26 -57.01 0.18
C TYR A 160 -8.93 -56.30 0.36
N ALA A 161 -7.87 -56.91 -0.15
CA ALA A 161 -6.53 -56.35 -0.25
C ALA A 161 -5.96 -56.75 -1.61
N ASN A 162 -5.34 -55.83 -2.34
CA ASN A 162 -4.56 -56.17 -3.53
C ASN A 162 -3.08 -56.49 -3.16
N PRO A 163 -2.25 -56.99 -4.10
CA PRO A 163 -0.84 -57.25 -3.84
C PRO A 163 -0.04 -56.01 -3.39
N GLY A 164 -0.37 -54.81 -3.89
CA GLY A 164 0.28 -53.58 -3.44
C GLY A 164 0.03 -53.27 -1.96
N LEU A 165 -1.16 -53.59 -1.43
CA LEU A 165 -1.45 -53.40 0.00
C LEU A 165 -0.65 -54.38 0.85
N ALA A 166 -0.52 -55.62 0.38
CA ALA A 166 0.29 -56.66 1.00
C ALA A 166 1.77 -56.24 1.12
N GLU A 167 2.31 -55.63 0.07
CA GLU A 167 3.67 -55.07 0.07
C GLU A 167 3.82 -53.88 1.04
N ILE A 168 2.89 -52.92 0.99
CA ILE A 168 2.91 -51.73 1.87
C ILE A 168 2.79 -52.11 3.35
N LEU A 169 1.97 -53.12 3.70
CA LEU A 169 1.80 -53.59 5.08
C LEU A 169 2.84 -54.65 5.48
N GLY A 170 3.65 -55.14 4.54
CA GLY A 170 4.66 -56.17 4.78
C GLY A 170 4.07 -57.52 5.20
N HIS A 171 2.89 -57.89 4.69
CA HIS A 171 2.18 -59.13 5.07
C HIS A 171 1.58 -59.83 3.85
N ASP A 172 1.48 -61.17 3.87
CA ASP A 172 0.76 -61.96 2.86
C ASP A 172 -0.70 -61.49 2.66
N GLN A 173 -1.07 -61.29 1.39
CA GLN A 173 -2.40 -60.80 0.96
C GLN A 173 -3.57 -61.63 1.53
N GLU A 174 -3.48 -62.97 1.44
CA GLU A 174 -4.54 -63.86 1.94
C GLU A 174 -4.73 -63.77 3.45
N ALA A 175 -3.66 -63.44 4.17
CA ALA A 175 -3.69 -63.32 5.62
C ALA A 175 -4.16 -61.94 6.10
N LEU A 176 -4.05 -60.90 5.26
CA LEU A 176 -4.58 -59.57 5.55
C LEU A 176 -6.12 -59.56 5.59
N VAL A 177 -6.76 -60.39 4.77
CA VAL A 177 -8.23 -60.48 4.73
C VAL A 177 -8.77 -60.98 6.08
N GLY A 178 -9.70 -60.23 6.67
CA GLY A 178 -10.30 -60.46 7.98
C GLY A 178 -9.56 -59.81 9.15
N MET A 179 -8.36 -59.25 8.95
CA MET A 179 -7.65 -58.48 9.97
C MET A 179 -8.29 -57.12 10.21
N GLU A 180 -8.19 -56.59 11.43
CA GLU A 180 -8.60 -55.21 11.72
C GLU A 180 -7.57 -54.22 11.18
N PHE A 181 -8.01 -53.29 10.34
CA PHE A 181 -7.12 -52.29 9.73
C PHE A 181 -6.47 -51.38 10.77
N ALA A 182 -7.17 -51.12 11.89
CA ALA A 182 -6.68 -50.32 13.02
C ALA A 182 -5.40 -50.86 13.67
N ARG A 183 -5.05 -52.13 13.44
CA ARG A 183 -3.82 -52.73 13.97
C ARG A 183 -2.54 -52.13 13.38
N PHE A 184 -2.63 -51.57 12.18
CA PHE A 184 -1.49 -51.00 11.47
C PHE A 184 -1.37 -49.49 11.71
N ILE A 185 -2.19 -48.90 12.58
CA ILE A 185 -2.25 -47.45 12.83
C ILE A 185 -1.86 -47.21 14.28
N ASP A 186 -0.94 -46.27 14.50
CA ASP A 186 -0.56 -45.84 15.84
C ASP A 186 -1.68 -45.08 16.56
N ASP A 187 -1.67 -45.13 17.90
CA ASP A 187 -2.76 -44.60 18.74
C ASP A 187 -3.03 -43.10 18.51
N GLU A 188 -2.01 -42.34 18.12
CA GLU A 188 -2.08 -40.91 17.83
C GLU A 188 -2.86 -40.62 16.54
N ASP A 189 -2.57 -41.39 15.48
CA ASP A 189 -3.21 -41.27 14.17
C ASP A 189 -4.59 -41.95 14.12
N LEU A 190 -4.86 -42.88 15.03
CA LEU A 190 -6.12 -43.62 15.09
C LEU A 190 -7.33 -42.70 15.27
N SER A 191 -7.16 -41.58 15.97
CA SER A 191 -8.17 -40.55 16.18
C SER A 191 -8.55 -39.87 14.85
N LEU A 192 -7.54 -39.46 14.08
CA LEU A 192 -7.69 -38.83 12.78
C LEU A 192 -8.36 -39.80 11.79
N VAL A 193 -7.87 -41.05 11.72
CA VAL A 193 -8.40 -42.06 10.79
C VAL A 193 -9.86 -42.38 11.09
N ARG A 194 -10.23 -42.58 12.36
CA ARG A 194 -11.62 -42.86 12.76
C ARG A 194 -12.57 -41.74 12.36
N GLU A 195 -12.15 -40.49 12.57
CA GLU A 195 -12.93 -39.33 12.19
C GLU A 195 -13.13 -39.24 10.67
N GLN A 196 -12.09 -39.47 9.87
CA GLN A 196 -12.23 -39.48 8.41
C GLN A 196 -13.10 -40.65 7.91
N VAL A 197 -13.01 -41.82 8.53
CA VAL A 197 -13.88 -42.96 8.21
C VAL A 197 -15.34 -42.66 8.54
N ARG A 198 -15.64 -42.05 9.70
CA ARG A 198 -16.99 -41.62 10.08
C ARG A 198 -17.59 -40.69 9.02
N ARG A 199 -16.85 -39.63 8.65
CA ARG A 199 -17.29 -38.63 7.67
C ARG A 199 -17.62 -39.26 6.30
N ARG A 200 -16.88 -40.29 5.89
CA ARG A 200 -17.15 -41.06 4.66
C ARG A 200 -18.44 -41.87 4.77
N VAL A 201 -18.59 -42.67 5.83
CA VAL A 201 -19.76 -43.55 6.02
C VAL A 201 -21.05 -42.76 6.17
N GLU A 202 -21.00 -41.59 6.81
CA GLU A 202 -22.16 -40.70 6.98
C GLU A 202 -22.47 -39.85 5.72
N GLY A 203 -21.65 -39.95 4.66
CA GLY A 203 -21.87 -39.25 3.40
C GLY A 203 -21.58 -37.75 3.46
N GLU A 204 -20.75 -37.29 4.40
CA GLU A 204 -20.38 -35.87 4.51
C GLU A 204 -19.40 -35.44 3.39
N VAL A 205 -18.64 -36.38 2.81
CA VAL A 205 -17.62 -36.12 1.79
C VAL A 205 -17.50 -37.31 0.82
N ASP A 206 -17.44 -37.04 -0.50
CA ASP A 206 -17.34 -38.07 -1.55
C ASP A 206 -15.92 -38.64 -1.73
N ASP A 207 -14.88 -37.87 -1.41
CA ASP A 207 -13.47 -38.28 -1.47
C ASP A 207 -12.65 -37.54 -0.39
N ILE A 208 -11.70 -38.22 0.25
CA ILE A 208 -10.84 -37.64 1.29
C ILE A 208 -9.41 -38.10 1.07
N GLN A 209 -8.50 -37.11 1.02
CA GLN A 209 -7.05 -37.27 0.94
C GLN A 209 -6.40 -36.84 2.25
N TYR A 210 -5.69 -37.75 2.92
CA TYR A 210 -4.93 -37.44 4.13
C TYR A 210 -3.75 -38.41 4.28
N THR A 211 -2.75 -38.01 5.08
CA THR A 211 -1.54 -38.78 5.34
C THR A 211 -1.53 -39.20 6.81
N PHE A 212 -1.04 -40.41 7.09
CA PHE A 212 -0.77 -40.90 8.44
C PHE A 212 0.32 -41.97 8.40
N THR A 213 0.86 -42.33 9.57
CA THR A 213 1.90 -43.36 9.67
C THR A 213 1.27 -44.73 9.88
N ILE A 214 1.70 -45.71 9.08
CA ILE A 214 1.39 -47.11 9.34
C ILE A 214 2.60 -47.83 9.91
N THR A 215 2.34 -48.69 10.90
CA THR A 215 3.31 -49.66 11.38
C THR A 215 3.11 -50.97 10.60
N ARG A 216 4.10 -51.32 9.76
CA ARG A 216 4.14 -52.59 9.02
C ARG A 216 4.14 -53.79 9.96
N TYR A 217 3.80 -54.96 9.44
CA TYR A 217 3.82 -56.19 10.23
C TYR A 217 5.22 -56.60 10.74
N ASP A 218 6.29 -56.17 10.06
CA ASP A 218 7.68 -56.35 10.49
C ASP A 218 8.14 -55.32 11.54
N GLY A 219 7.27 -54.37 11.91
CA GLY A 219 7.53 -53.32 12.89
C GLY A 219 8.16 -52.05 12.31
N ARG A 220 8.30 -51.93 10.98
CA ARG A 220 8.79 -50.71 10.34
C ARG A 220 7.65 -49.70 10.13
N GLU A 221 7.88 -48.46 10.49
CA GLU A 221 6.96 -47.35 10.22
C GLU A 221 7.11 -46.83 8.79
N VAL A 222 5.99 -46.54 8.15
CA VAL A 222 5.90 -46.02 6.79
C VAL A 222 4.79 -44.98 6.71
N ASP A 223 5.08 -43.79 6.19
CA ASP A 223 4.04 -42.80 5.89
C ASP A 223 3.24 -43.23 4.68
N VAL A 224 1.93 -43.20 4.80
CA VAL A 224 1.02 -43.48 3.70
C VAL A 224 0.05 -42.34 3.49
N GLU A 225 -0.21 -42.05 2.22
CA GLU A 225 -1.26 -41.17 1.78
C GLU A 225 -2.46 -42.00 1.32
N VAL A 226 -3.64 -41.61 1.76
CA VAL A 226 -4.88 -42.37 1.53
C VAL A 226 -5.80 -41.59 0.62
N HIS A 227 -6.28 -42.25 -0.43
CA HIS A 227 -7.36 -41.79 -1.28
C HIS A 227 -8.52 -42.77 -1.16
N GLY A 228 -9.78 -42.33 -1.15
CA GLY A 228 -10.87 -43.29 -1.05
C GLY A 228 -12.23 -42.74 -0.68
N GLY A 229 -13.24 -43.55 -0.99
CA GLY A 229 -14.66 -43.25 -0.81
C GLY A 229 -15.48 -44.48 -0.40
N VAL A 230 -16.80 -44.32 -0.34
CA VAL A 230 -17.72 -45.40 0.01
C VAL A 230 -18.15 -46.16 -1.24
N VAL A 231 -18.12 -47.48 -1.18
CA VAL A 231 -18.57 -48.39 -2.24
C VAL A 231 -19.59 -49.38 -1.70
N ASP A 232 -20.41 -49.96 -2.58
CA ASP A 232 -21.19 -51.15 -2.24
C ASP A 232 -20.31 -52.39 -2.46
N TYR A 233 -20.13 -53.18 -1.42
CA TYR A 233 -19.40 -54.44 -1.49
C TYR A 233 -20.23 -55.54 -0.84
N GLY A 234 -20.67 -56.51 -1.64
CA GLY A 234 -21.53 -57.60 -1.16
C GLY A 234 -22.96 -57.18 -0.79
N GLY A 235 -23.43 -56.00 -1.24
CA GLY A 235 -24.76 -55.47 -0.90
C GLY A 235 -24.82 -54.64 0.38
N GLU A 236 -23.67 -54.35 1.01
CA GLU A 236 -23.54 -53.49 2.19
C GLU A 236 -22.51 -52.37 1.94
N PRO A 237 -22.66 -51.18 2.59
CA PRO A 237 -21.69 -50.10 2.47
C PRO A 237 -20.31 -50.49 3.00
N ALA A 238 -19.27 -50.18 2.23
CA ALA A 238 -17.87 -50.44 2.58
C ALA A 238 -17.00 -49.22 2.29
N VAL A 239 -15.88 -49.09 2.99
CA VAL A 239 -14.88 -48.05 2.69
C VAL A 239 -13.81 -48.65 1.78
N MET A 240 -13.72 -48.15 0.55
CA MET A 240 -12.62 -48.48 -0.36
C MET A 240 -11.55 -47.40 -0.28
N GLY A 241 -10.30 -47.79 -0.08
CA GLY A 241 -9.17 -46.88 -0.07
C GLY A 241 -8.00 -47.39 -0.90
N ALA A 242 -7.16 -46.46 -1.32
CA ALA A 242 -5.85 -46.70 -1.93
C ALA A 242 -4.79 -46.04 -1.04
N LEU A 243 -3.81 -46.83 -0.58
CA LEU A 243 -2.62 -46.37 0.13
C LEU A 243 -1.47 -46.16 -0.85
N VAL A 244 -0.79 -45.03 -0.70
CA VAL A 244 0.46 -44.71 -1.42
C VAL A 244 1.55 -44.46 -0.38
N GLU A 245 2.63 -45.24 -0.42
CA GLU A 245 3.82 -44.98 0.39
C GLU A 245 4.49 -43.67 -0.04
N VAL A 246 4.77 -42.78 0.93
CA VAL A 246 5.43 -41.51 0.70
C VAL A 246 6.94 -41.67 0.94
N SER A 247 7.76 -41.30 -0.04
CA SER A 247 9.22 -41.38 0.12
C SER A 247 9.78 -40.22 0.97
N ASP A 248 10.90 -40.43 1.66
CA ASP A 248 11.62 -39.37 2.41
C ASP A 248 11.91 -38.12 1.56
N ARG A 249 12.17 -38.34 0.26
CA ARG A 249 12.39 -37.26 -0.71
C ARG A 249 11.15 -36.39 -0.89
N GLU A 250 9.97 -36.99 -0.96
CA GLU A 250 8.70 -36.28 -1.08
C GLU A 250 8.34 -35.57 0.22
N ARG A 251 8.59 -36.19 1.39
CA ARG A 251 8.45 -35.55 2.70
C ARG A 251 9.30 -34.28 2.79
N ARG A 252 10.60 -34.37 2.45
CA ARG A 252 11.51 -33.21 2.41
C ARG A 252 11.06 -32.15 1.40
N SER A 253 10.59 -32.56 0.22
CA SER A 253 10.08 -31.61 -0.78
C SER A 253 8.83 -30.88 -0.32
N ARG A 254 7.92 -31.55 0.40
CA ARG A 254 6.71 -30.94 0.99
C ARG A 254 7.08 -29.99 2.13
N ALA A 255 7.98 -30.40 3.02
CA ALA A 255 8.49 -29.57 4.10
C ALA A 255 9.13 -28.29 3.57
N ILE A 256 10.02 -28.37 2.57
CA ILE A 256 10.61 -27.20 1.89
C ILE A 256 9.51 -26.32 1.26
N GLY A 257 8.50 -26.92 0.63
CA GLY A 257 7.36 -26.19 0.05
C GLY A 257 6.56 -25.41 1.10
N ALA A 258 6.35 -25.99 2.29
CA ALA A 258 5.69 -25.36 3.42
C ALA A 258 6.57 -24.28 4.07
N LEU A 259 7.86 -24.54 4.27
CA LEU A 259 8.85 -23.59 4.77
C LEU A 259 8.96 -22.35 3.88
N ASN A 260 8.86 -22.52 2.55
CA ASN A 260 8.78 -21.40 1.61
C ASN A 260 7.50 -20.55 1.79
N ARG A 261 6.38 -21.14 2.23
CA ARG A 261 5.18 -20.38 2.57
C ARG A 261 5.37 -19.64 3.89
N ALA A 262 5.86 -20.32 4.93
CA ALA A 262 6.20 -19.70 6.22
C ALA A 262 7.20 -18.55 6.04
N SER A 263 8.23 -18.71 5.21
CA SER A 263 9.19 -17.63 4.85
C SER A 263 8.49 -16.39 4.27
N ARG A 264 7.45 -16.56 3.42
CA ARG A 264 6.67 -15.42 2.93
C ARG A 264 5.82 -14.75 4.02
N GLU A 265 5.35 -15.50 4.99
CA GLU A 265 4.61 -14.97 6.14
C GLU A 265 5.54 -14.23 7.09
N LEU A 266 6.71 -14.79 7.40
CA LEU A 266 7.79 -14.13 8.15
C LEU A 266 8.19 -12.79 7.51
N MET A 267 8.35 -12.77 6.18
CA MET A 267 8.67 -11.55 5.43
C MET A 267 7.55 -10.51 5.40
N ARG A 268 6.30 -10.89 5.74
CA ARG A 268 5.15 -9.98 5.83
C ARG A 268 4.82 -9.57 7.26
N ALA A 269 5.35 -10.27 8.25
CA ALA A 269 5.12 -9.99 9.66
C ALA A 269 5.58 -8.56 9.99
N GLY A 270 4.73 -7.80 10.69
CA GLY A 270 4.98 -6.38 10.97
C GLY A 270 5.67 -6.10 12.31
N SER A 271 5.93 -7.13 13.12
CA SER A 271 6.53 -6.99 14.45
C SER A 271 7.35 -8.22 14.83
N ARG A 272 8.25 -8.06 15.81
CA ARG A 272 9.11 -9.15 16.31
C ARG A 272 8.28 -10.29 16.91
N GLU A 273 7.17 -9.98 17.57
CA GLU A 273 6.20 -10.96 18.10
C GLU A 273 5.51 -11.74 16.98
N SER A 274 5.12 -11.05 15.91
CA SER A 274 4.50 -11.70 14.76
C SER A 274 5.47 -12.66 14.07
N VAL A 275 6.74 -12.25 13.92
CA VAL A 275 7.82 -13.11 13.39
C VAL A 275 8.03 -14.32 14.29
N ALA A 276 8.13 -14.12 15.60
CA ALA A 276 8.31 -15.18 16.59
C ALA A 276 7.13 -16.19 16.58
N SER A 277 5.89 -15.71 16.48
CA SER A 277 4.70 -16.57 16.41
C SER A 277 4.68 -17.44 15.15
N VAL A 278 4.99 -16.87 13.98
CA VAL A 278 5.07 -17.64 12.73
C VAL A 278 6.19 -18.69 12.80
N ALA A 279 7.31 -18.36 13.45
CA ALA A 279 8.40 -19.31 13.66
C ALA A 279 7.97 -20.48 14.55
N VAL A 280 7.29 -20.22 15.67
CA VAL A 280 6.75 -21.25 16.56
C VAL A 280 5.77 -22.15 15.82
N SER A 281 4.79 -21.59 15.11
CA SER A 281 3.84 -22.39 14.31
C SER A 281 4.53 -23.20 13.22
N ALA A 282 5.57 -22.66 12.56
CA ALA A 282 6.33 -23.42 11.57
C ALA A 282 7.07 -24.61 12.19
N VAL A 283 7.59 -24.48 13.41
CA VAL A 283 8.24 -25.58 14.13
C VAL A 283 7.23 -26.68 14.49
N GLU A 284 6.01 -26.33 14.89
CA GLU A 284 4.94 -27.29 15.22
C GLU A 284 4.32 -27.93 13.97
N ASP A 285 3.81 -27.11 13.04
CA ASP A 285 2.97 -27.56 11.93
C ASP A 285 3.77 -28.16 10.76
N ILE A 286 5.03 -27.74 10.58
CA ILE A 286 5.86 -28.11 9.41
C ILE A 286 6.98 -29.06 9.82
N LEU A 287 7.63 -28.78 10.94
CA LEU A 287 8.76 -29.57 11.43
C LEU A 287 8.35 -30.63 12.46
N HIS A 288 7.08 -30.63 12.87
CA HIS A 288 6.47 -31.63 13.75
C HIS A 288 7.18 -31.79 15.10
N PHE A 289 7.74 -30.69 15.62
CA PHE A 289 8.21 -30.65 17.01
C PHE A 289 7.03 -30.36 17.95
N GLU A 290 6.94 -31.09 19.06
CA GLU A 290 5.86 -30.94 20.05
C GLU A 290 5.91 -29.62 20.83
N ALA A 291 7.11 -29.05 20.98
CA ALA A 291 7.35 -27.88 21.81
C ALA A 291 8.33 -26.93 21.12
N ALA A 292 7.94 -25.66 21.04
CA ALA A 292 8.73 -24.61 20.40
C ALA A 292 8.73 -23.32 21.22
N GLY A 293 9.79 -22.53 21.09
CA GLY A 293 9.88 -21.22 21.71
C GLY A 293 10.91 -20.32 21.04
N VAL A 294 10.55 -19.05 20.86
CA VAL A 294 11.47 -18.00 20.42
C VAL A 294 11.73 -17.07 21.60
N HIS A 295 13.00 -16.91 21.95
CA HIS A 295 13.43 -16.02 23.02
C HIS A 295 14.33 -14.94 22.44
N LEU A 296 13.97 -13.67 22.62
CA LEU A 296 14.71 -12.54 22.09
C LEU A 296 15.48 -11.80 23.18
N ASP A 297 16.61 -11.21 22.80
CA ASP A 297 17.37 -10.31 23.66
C ASP A 297 16.68 -8.95 23.73
N HIS A 298 16.37 -8.51 24.96
CA HIS A 298 15.84 -7.19 25.27
C HIS A 298 16.87 -6.30 25.99
N GLY A 299 18.14 -6.72 26.04
CA GLY A 299 19.19 -6.08 26.82
C GLY A 299 19.24 -6.55 28.28
N ALA A 300 20.30 -6.16 28.99
CA ALA A 300 20.56 -6.52 30.39
C ALA A 300 20.84 -8.02 30.68
N GLY A 301 21.33 -8.77 29.69
CA GLY A 301 21.80 -10.15 29.89
C GLY A 301 20.68 -11.17 30.10
N ALA A 302 19.52 -10.95 29.47
CA ALA A 302 18.36 -11.83 29.56
C ALA A 302 17.71 -12.07 28.19
N LEU A 303 17.52 -13.35 27.83
CA LEU A 303 16.75 -13.79 26.68
C LEU A 303 15.33 -14.13 27.15
N ALA A 304 14.37 -13.28 26.81
CA ALA A 304 12.99 -13.40 27.27
C ALA A 304 12.12 -14.09 26.21
N PRO A 305 11.15 -14.93 26.61
CA PRO A 305 10.23 -15.55 25.68
C PRO A 305 9.35 -14.50 25.00
N VAL A 306 9.24 -14.60 23.68
CA VAL A 306 8.39 -13.72 22.86
C VAL A 306 7.22 -14.50 22.25
N ALA A 307 7.45 -15.76 21.88
CA ALA A 307 6.39 -16.69 21.47
C ALA A 307 6.76 -18.10 21.91
N THR A 308 5.76 -18.89 22.30
CA THR A 308 5.91 -20.30 22.70
C THR A 308 4.72 -21.12 22.25
N SER A 309 4.97 -22.39 21.92
CA SER A 309 3.94 -23.42 21.70
C SER A 309 2.97 -23.53 22.89
N GLU A 310 1.76 -24.03 22.64
CA GLU A 310 0.80 -24.32 23.72
C GLU A 310 1.36 -25.35 24.71
N THR A 311 2.10 -26.34 24.22
CA THR A 311 2.78 -27.36 25.04
C THR A 311 3.71 -26.73 26.07
N VAL A 312 4.57 -25.79 25.65
CA VAL A 312 5.48 -25.07 26.55
C VAL A 312 4.70 -24.20 27.52
N SER A 313 3.70 -23.46 27.04
CA SER A 313 2.88 -22.60 27.90
C SER A 313 2.16 -23.39 29.00
N ALA A 314 1.67 -24.60 28.70
CA ALA A 314 1.02 -25.48 29.67
C ALA A 314 1.99 -26.08 30.71
N GLU A 315 3.26 -26.32 30.36
CA GLU A 315 4.28 -26.81 31.30
C GLU A 315 4.68 -25.75 32.35
N PHE A 316 4.55 -24.46 32.02
CA PHE A 316 4.98 -23.33 32.86
C PHE A 316 3.81 -22.47 33.40
N ASP A 317 2.58 -23.01 33.47
CA ASP A 317 1.38 -22.27 33.93
C ASP A 317 1.17 -20.90 33.24
N GLY A 318 1.60 -20.79 31.97
CA GLY A 318 1.46 -19.59 31.14
C GLY A 318 2.60 -18.56 31.23
N ASP A 319 3.64 -18.78 32.05
CA ASP A 319 4.79 -17.86 32.16
C ASP A 319 6.12 -18.57 31.81
N PRO A 320 6.48 -18.64 30.51
CA PRO A 320 7.68 -19.33 30.06
C PRO A 320 8.99 -18.73 30.63
N GLU A 321 10.02 -19.59 30.76
CA GLU A 321 11.26 -19.27 31.46
C GLU A 321 12.10 -18.20 30.72
N THR A 322 12.58 -17.17 31.43
CA THR A 322 13.55 -16.19 30.89
C THR A 322 14.98 -16.62 31.17
N TYR A 323 15.80 -16.78 30.13
CA TYR A 323 17.18 -17.24 30.26
C TYR A 323 18.16 -16.08 30.56
N ARG A 324 18.61 -16.03 31.81
CA ARG A 324 19.62 -15.07 32.30
C ARG A 324 21.05 -15.57 32.17
N GLU A 325 21.97 -14.67 31.81
CA GLU A 325 23.39 -14.95 31.59
C GLU A 325 24.10 -15.43 32.87
N ASP A 326 23.91 -14.71 33.98
CA ASP A 326 24.56 -14.99 35.26
C ASP A 326 23.89 -16.12 36.07
N CYS A 327 23.01 -16.90 35.43
CA CYS A 327 22.30 -17.99 36.09
C CYS A 327 23.19 -19.24 36.24
N GLY A 328 23.22 -19.83 37.43
CA GLY A 328 23.96 -21.07 37.70
C GLY A 328 23.39 -22.32 37.03
N ASP A 329 22.17 -22.25 36.48
CA ASP A 329 21.48 -23.36 35.80
C ASP A 329 22.18 -23.74 34.48
N ARG A 330 22.29 -25.05 34.23
CA ARG A 330 22.88 -25.59 32.99
C ARG A 330 22.08 -25.23 31.75
N ARG A 331 20.75 -25.16 31.84
CA ARG A 331 19.84 -24.83 30.71
C ARG A 331 20.06 -23.40 30.23
N HIS A 332 20.12 -22.45 31.16
CA HIS A 332 20.48 -21.06 30.88
C HIS A 332 21.84 -20.96 30.18
N ARG A 333 22.83 -21.70 30.68
CA ARG A 333 24.18 -21.72 30.10
C ARG A 333 24.21 -22.30 28.69
N LEU A 334 23.43 -23.36 28.43
CA LEU A 334 23.32 -23.94 27.09
C LEU A 334 22.76 -22.90 26.11
N VAL A 335 21.63 -22.28 26.45
CA VAL A 335 20.97 -21.28 25.61
C VAL A 335 21.87 -20.07 25.38
N TRP A 336 22.50 -19.54 26.43
CA TRP A 336 23.43 -18.41 26.30
C TRP A 336 24.69 -18.74 25.51
N ASN A 337 25.21 -19.97 25.63
CA ASN A 337 26.34 -20.39 24.82
C ASN A 337 25.99 -20.40 23.33
N VAL A 338 24.81 -20.91 22.96
CA VAL A 338 24.35 -20.90 21.56
C VAL A 338 24.23 -19.47 21.03
N PHE A 339 23.60 -18.58 21.79
CA PHE A 339 23.47 -17.17 21.40
C PHE A 339 24.83 -16.47 21.27
N ARG A 340 25.80 -16.75 22.15
CA ARG A 340 27.13 -16.13 22.05
C ARG A 340 28.03 -16.71 20.98
N SER A 341 28.01 -18.03 20.82
CA SER A 341 28.86 -18.70 19.84
C SER A 341 28.29 -18.62 18.43
N GLN A 342 27.00 -18.29 18.29
CA GLN A 342 26.27 -18.35 17.02
C GLN A 342 26.36 -19.76 16.39
N GLU A 343 26.50 -20.79 17.23
CA GLU A 343 26.56 -22.19 16.83
C GLU A 343 25.37 -22.94 17.43
N ARG A 344 24.51 -23.47 16.57
CA ARG A 344 23.39 -24.33 16.96
C ARG A 344 23.88 -25.53 17.78
N ARG A 345 23.05 -25.96 18.72
CA ARG A 345 23.26 -27.19 19.50
C ARG A 345 22.07 -28.12 19.38
N THR A 346 22.36 -29.38 19.07
CA THR A 346 21.40 -30.48 19.27
C THR A 346 21.57 -31.00 20.70
N VAL A 347 20.45 -31.24 21.38
CA VAL A 347 20.40 -31.75 22.75
C VAL A 347 19.93 -33.20 22.71
N GLY A 348 20.77 -34.11 23.19
CA GLY A 348 20.51 -35.54 23.43
C GLY A 348 20.86 -35.93 24.88
N ASP A 349 20.38 -37.08 25.34
CA ASP A 349 20.20 -37.56 26.74
C ASP A 349 21.48 -37.68 27.62
N ASP A 350 22.31 -36.63 27.72
CA ASP A 350 23.53 -36.61 28.53
C ASP A 350 23.33 -35.90 29.89
N GLY A 351 22.63 -36.57 30.81
CA GLY A 351 22.72 -36.21 32.24
C GLY A 351 21.70 -36.88 33.19
N PRO A 352 22.14 -37.55 34.27
CA PRO A 352 21.23 -38.22 35.20
C PRO A 352 20.64 -37.19 36.19
N ASN A 353 19.61 -36.44 35.78
CA ASN A 353 18.52 -36.01 36.68
C ASN A 353 17.42 -35.11 36.08
N ASP A 354 17.33 -34.90 34.77
CA ASP A 354 16.14 -34.24 34.25
C ASP A 354 15.56 -35.00 33.05
N ARG A 355 14.28 -35.32 33.17
CA ARG A 355 13.56 -36.15 32.21
C ARG A 355 13.13 -35.23 31.07
N ARG A 356 13.48 -35.58 29.81
CA ARG A 356 12.70 -35.44 28.54
C ARG A 356 13.27 -34.51 27.43
N ARG A 357 13.05 -34.99 26.18
CA ARG A 357 13.06 -34.37 24.83
C ARG A 357 14.41 -34.16 24.14
N GLY A 358 14.62 -34.87 23.02
CA GLY A 358 15.65 -34.50 22.05
C GLY A 358 15.23 -33.23 21.31
N GLY A 359 16.16 -32.32 21.02
CA GLY A 359 15.79 -31.04 20.43
C GLY A 359 16.95 -30.23 19.87
N VAL A 360 16.62 -29.09 19.27
CA VAL A 360 17.54 -28.17 18.61
C VAL A 360 17.39 -26.79 19.22
N VAL A 361 18.54 -26.19 19.56
CA VAL A 361 18.66 -24.78 19.95
C VAL A 361 19.45 -24.08 18.86
N ALA A 362 18.81 -23.18 18.12
CA ALA A 362 19.42 -22.45 17.01
C ALA A 362 19.51 -20.94 17.33
N PRO A 363 20.62 -20.26 16.97
CA PRO A 363 20.72 -18.81 17.11
C PRO A 363 19.87 -18.09 16.04
N LEU A 364 19.44 -16.88 16.36
CA LEU A 364 18.71 -15.96 15.47
C LEU A 364 19.51 -14.66 15.31
N GLY A 365 20.79 -14.78 14.95
CA GLY A 365 21.73 -13.66 14.93
C GLY A 365 21.86 -12.99 16.30
N ASP A 366 21.97 -11.66 16.29
CA ASP A 366 22.03 -10.84 17.51
C ASP A 366 20.67 -10.67 18.18
N HIS A 367 19.60 -11.25 17.63
CA HIS A 367 18.24 -11.06 18.15
C HIS A 367 17.84 -12.05 19.24
N GLY A 368 18.36 -13.28 19.25
CA GLY A 368 17.99 -14.28 20.23
C GLY A 368 18.17 -15.73 19.79
N VAL A 369 17.29 -16.62 20.24
CA VAL A 369 17.34 -18.07 19.97
C VAL A 369 15.97 -18.64 19.61
N LEU A 370 15.99 -19.68 18.78
CA LEU A 370 14.88 -20.59 18.51
C LEU A 370 15.12 -21.93 19.22
N LEU A 371 14.11 -22.40 19.92
CA LEU A 371 14.07 -23.67 20.64
C LEU A 371 13.02 -24.57 19.97
N ALA A 372 13.41 -25.79 19.62
CA ALA A 372 12.53 -26.81 19.06
C ALA A 372 12.80 -28.16 19.75
N PHE A 373 11.80 -28.73 20.42
CA PHE A 373 11.92 -29.95 21.22
C PHE A 373 10.85 -30.95 20.82
N GLY A 374 11.27 -32.19 20.53
CA GLY A 374 10.40 -33.28 20.07
C GLY A 374 10.07 -34.26 21.19
N GLU A 375 9.55 -35.43 20.81
CA GLU A 375 9.17 -36.49 21.75
C GLU A 375 10.33 -37.11 22.53
N ARG A 376 9.97 -37.85 23.57
CA ARG A 376 10.91 -38.54 24.46
C ARG A 376 11.80 -39.53 23.70
N SER A 377 13.12 -39.36 23.85
CA SER A 377 14.16 -40.34 23.49
C SER A 377 14.53 -40.48 22.00
N ALA A 378 13.98 -39.66 21.09
CA ALA A 378 14.44 -39.59 19.71
C ALA A 378 15.32 -38.35 19.47
N GLU A 379 16.54 -38.55 19.00
CA GLU A 379 17.35 -37.44 18.45
C GLU A 379 16.78 -37.04 17.09
N PRO A 380 16.62 -35.73 16.81
CA PRO A 380 16.18 -35.29 15.50
C PRO A 380 17.19 -35.71 14.43
N ASP A 381 16.70 -36.23 13.30
CA ASP A 381 17.56 -36.63 12.19
C ASP A 381 18.27 -35.42 11.55
N GLU A 382 19.34 -35.69 10.81
CA GLU A 382 20.17 -34.65 10.18
C GLU A 382 19.36 -33.77 9.21
N ALA A 383 18.38 -34.35 8.50
CA ALA A 383 17.53 -33.61 7.57
C ALA A 383 16.60 -32.63 8.27
N THR A 384 16.08 -33.00 9.44
CA THR A 384 15.23 -32.16 10.29
C THR A 384 16.03 -31.03 10.90
N VAL A 385 17.26 -31.30 11.35
CA VAL A 385 18.19 -30.27 11.83
C VAL A 385 18.49 -29.25 10.71
N GLU A 386 18.74 -29.70 9.48
CA GLU A 386 18.92 -28.79 8.32
C GLU A 386 17.69 -27.90 8.05
N LEU A 387 16.47 -28.42 8.26
CA LEU A 387 15.24 -27.63 8.08
C LEU A 387 15.05 -26.60 9.20
N VAL A 388 15.42 -26.92 10.45
CA VAL A 388 15.46 -25.95 11.55
C VAL A 388 16.41 -24.80 11.23
N ASP A 389 17.55 -25.09 10.60
CA ASP A 389 18.53 -24.06 10.21
C ASP A 389 17.97 -23.12 9.16
N LEU A 390 17.31 -23.69 8.16
CA LEU A 390 16.67 -22.92 7.11
C LEU A 390 15.57 -22.03 7.70
N LEU A 391 14.81 -22.53 8.67
CA LEU A 391 13.83 -21.72 9.38
C LEU A 391 14.50 -20.61 10.19
N ALA A 392 15.50 -20.94 11.01
CA ALA A 392 16.22 -19.98 11.85
C ALA A 392 16.83 -18.84 11.02
N ALA A 393 17.45 -19.14 9.88
CA ALA A 393 17.99 -18.13 8.97
C ALA A 393 16.91 -17.23 8.35
N ASN A 394 15.73 -17.78 8.03
CA ASN A 394 14.60 -16.97 7.54
C ASN A 394 14.02 -16.09 8.65
N VAL A 395 13.97 -16.59 9.88
CA VAL A 395 13.51 -15.85 11.06
C VAL A 395 14.48 -14.71 11.38
N GLU A 396 15.79 -14.97 11.40
CA GLU A 396 16.85 -13.96 11.54
C GLU A 396 16.68 -12.84 10.50
N ALA A 397 16.58 -13.19 9.21
CA ALA A 397 16.40 -12.20 8.15
C ALA A 397 15.09 -11.37 8.30
N ALA A 398 14.03 -11.97 8.83
CA ALA A 398 12.77 -11.27 9.10
C ALA A 398 12.88 -10.35 10.33
N LEU A 399 13.61 -10.76 11.37
CA LEU A 399 13.91 -9.95 12.55
C LEU A 399 14.81 -8.76 12.18
N ASP A 400 15.84 -8.98 11.37
CA ASP A 400 16.71 -7.93 10.82
C ASP A 400 15.90 -6.86 10.09
N ARG A 401 14.98 -7.30 9.19
CA ARG A 401 14.09 -6.39 8.46
C ARG A 401 13.21 -5.59 9.41
N THR A 402 12.58 -6.26 10.38
CA THR A 402 11.66 -5.61 11.33
C THR A 402 12.42 -4.59 12.19
N ALA A 403 13.59 -4.94 12.70
CA ALA A 403 14.45 -4.02 13.46
C ALA A 403 14.92 -2.83 12.60
N HIS A 404 15.22 -3.07 11.32
CA HIS A 404 15.57 -2.01 10.39
C HIS A 404 14.40 -1.04 10.12
N GLU A 405 13.19 -1.57 9.91
CA GLU A 405 11.97 -0.78 9.72
C GLU A 405 11.62 0.06 10.97
N GLU A 406 11.73 -0.52 12.17
CA GLU A 406 11.55 0.18 13.44
C GLU A 406 12.53 1.36 13.56
N ARG A 407 13.83 1.10 13.36
CA ARG A 407 14.88 2.13 13.42
C ARG A 407 14.67 3.24 12.38
N LEU A 408 14.22 2.92 11.16
CA LEU A 408 13.87 3.93 10.14
C LEU A 408 12.66 4.78 10.55
N ASN A 409 11.63 4.17 11.14
CA ASN A 409 10.45 4.89 11.61
C ASN A 409 10.79 5.86 12.74
N GLU A 410 11.63 5.42 13.68
CA GLU A 410 12.16 6.27 14.75
C GLU A 410 12.97 7.44 14.19
N LEU A 411 13.86 7.20 13.21
CA LEU A 411 14.64 8.25 12.56
C LEU A 411 13.74 9.26 11.81
N HIS A 412 12.69 8.80 11.14
CA HIS A 412 11.71 9.68 10.48
C HIS A 412 10.89 10.49 11.49
N ALA A 413 10.50 9.91 12.61
CA ALA A 413 9.79 10.61 13.68
C ALA A 413 10.68 11.67 14.33
N ALA A 414 11.95 11.33 14.59
CA ALA A 414 12.96 12.25 15.09
C ALA A 414 13.23 13.42 14.13
N THR A 415 13.41 13.13 12.84
CA THR A 415 13.60 14.16 11.81
C THR A 415 12.41 15.13 11.75
N ARG A 416 11.18 14.63 11.90
CA ARG A 416 9.99 15.49 12.00
C ARG A 416 10.03 16.39 13.23
N ARG A 417 10.37 15.85 14.41
CA ARG A 417 10.53 16.65 15.64
C ARG A 417 11.53 17.79 15.45
N LEU A 418 12.71 17.48 14.89
CA LEU A 418 13.73 18.49 14.54
C LEU A 418 13.17 19.57 13.60
N MET A 419 12.52 19.16 12.52
CA MET A 419 12.00 20.10 11.52
C MET A 419 10.79 20.91 11.99
N THR A 420 10.16 20.57 13.11
CA THR A 420 9.04 21.33 13.71
C THR A 420 9.43 22.15 14.93
N ALA A 421 10.63 21.97 15.47
CA ALA A 421 11.09 22.66 16.67
C ALA A 421 11.18 24.20 16.46
N PRO A 422 10.63 25.04 17.34
CA PRO A 422 10.42 26.45 17.03
C PRO A 422 11.67 27.34 17.21
N THR A 423 12.64 26.91 18.02
CA THR A 423 13.88 27.64 18.30
C THR A 423 15.12 26.79 18.04
N ARG A 424 16.30 27.42 17.99
CA ARG A 424 17.58 26.71 17.79
C ARG A 424 17.88 25.79 18.99
N GLU A 425 17.50 26.23 20.18
CA GLU A 425 17.63 25.48 21.44
C GLU A 425 16.74 24.24 21.42
N ASP A 426 15.48 24.36 20.99
CA ASP A 426 14.57 23.20 20.87
C ASP A 426 15.07 22.19 19.83
N VAL A 427 15.67 22.67 18.72
CA VAL A 427 16.31 21.81 17.72
C VAL A 427 17.50 21.07 18.33
N ALA A 428 18.33 21.76 19.11
CA ALA A 428 19.49 21.18 19.78
C ALA A 428 19.07 20.10 20.79
N GLU A 429 18.03 20.33 21.60
CA GLU A 429 17.50 19.36 22.55
C GLU A 429 16.96 18.11 21.84
N ALA A 430 16.12 18.30 20.82
CA ALA A 430 15.60 17.20 20.02
C ALA A 430 16.72 16.41 19.32
N ALA A 431 17.82 17.06 18.94
CA ALA A 431 18.97 16.40 18.35
C ALA A 431 19.72 15.52 19.37
N VAL A 432 19.91 16.03 20.59
CA VAL A 432 20.53 15.29 21.69
C VAL A 432 19.73 14.04 22.07
N ASP A 433 18.41 14.18 22.19
CA ASP A 433 17.51 13.06 22.46
C ASP A 433 17.54 12.02 21.34
N THR A 434 17.51 12.47 20.08
CA THR A 434 17.56 11.56 18.93
C THR A 434 18.88 10.80 18.86
N ALA A 435 19.99 11.47 19.12
CA ALA A 435 21.30 10.85 19.15
C ALA A 435 21.40 9.76 20.24
N ARG A 436 20.75 9.97 21.39
CA ARG A 436 20.65 8.96 22.46
C ARG A 436 19.73 7.81 22.05
N ASP A 437 18.48 8.12 21.72
CA ASP A 437 17.40 7.14 21.61
C ASP A 437 17.50 6.29 20.34
N VAL A 438 17.96 6.89 19.23
CA VAL A 438 17.95 6.24 17.91
C VAL A 438 19.36 5.82 17.48
N LEU A 439 20.35 6.70 17.68
CA LEU A 439 21.73 6.45 17.25
C LEU A 439 22.58 5.74 18.31
N GLY A 440 22.09 5.62 19.56
CA GLY A 440 22.79 4.94 20.64
C GLY A 440 24.00 5.72 21.20
N TYR A 441 24.15 7.00 20.87
CA TYR A 441 25.19 7.84 21.45
C TYR A 441 24.76 8.32 22.84
N GLU A 442 25.08 7.53 23.87
CA GLU A 442 24.68 7.85 25.25
C GLU A 442 25.26 9.18 25.75
N MET A 443 26.51 9.50 25.38
CA MET A 443 27.14 10.78 25.66
C MET A 443 27.18 11.61 24.39
N ASN A 444 26.33 12.62 24.30
CA ASN A 444 26.30 13.53 23.18
C ASN A 444 25.94 14.97 23.60
N GLY A 445 26.10 15.91 22.68
CA GLY A 445 25.77 17.33 22.86
C GLY A 445 25.80 18.13 21.57
N VAL A 446 25.05 19.24 21.55
CA VAL A 446 25.07 20.24 20.49
C VAL A 446 25.56 21.56 21.06
N HIS A 447 26.57 22.13 20.43
CA HIS A 447 27.11 23.45 20.76
C HIS A 447 26.86 24.39 19.59
N LEU A 448 26.18 25.49 19.84
CA LEU A 448 25.86 26.48 18.82
C LEU A 448 26.85 27.63 18.88
N VAL A 449 27.18 28.20 17.72
CA VAL A 449 28.04 29.38 17.67
C VAL A 449 27.31 30.59 18.26
N ASP A 450 28.01 31.36 19.10
CA ASP A 450 27.50 32.61 19.64
C ASP A 450 27.56 33.75 18.62
N GLU A 451 26.97 34.90 18.96
CA GLU A 451 26.92 36.08 18.07
C GLU A 451 28.30 36.62 17.67
N SER A 452 29.34 36.33 18.47
CA SER A 452 30.71 36.78 18.18
C SER A 452 31.42 35.91 17.15
N GLY A 453 30.98 34.65 16.98
CA GLY A 453 31.67 33.67 16.14
C GLY A 453 32.90 33.04 16.80
N GLU A 454 33.24 33.42 18.04
CA GLU A 454 34.48 33.01 18.70
C GLU A 454 34.29 31.84 19.68
N ARG A 455 33.04 31.53 20.06
CA ARG A 455 32.73 30.52 21.07
C ARG A 455 31.56 29.63 20.65
N LEU A 456 31.59 28.41 21.17
CA LEU A 456 30.61 27.35 21.00
C LEU A 456 30.02 26.97 22.38
N PRO A 457 29.12 27.81 22.94
CA PRO A 457 28.37 27.44 24.15
C PRO A 457 27.50 26.19 23.92
N PRO A 458 27.30 25.36 24.95
CA PRO A 458 26.40 24.22 24.85
C PRO A 458 24.96 24.72 24.72
N ALA A 459 24.26 24.27 23.69
CA ALA A 459 22.82 24.52 23.52
C ALA A 459 21.99 23.39 24.14
N ALA A 460 22.46 22.14 24.00
CA ALA A 460 21.89 20.98 24.66
C ALA A 460 22.96 19.90 24.88
N VAL A 461 22.83 19.12 25.94
CA VAL A 461 23.72 17.98 26.23
C VAL A 461 22.95 16.84 26.87
N SER A 462 23.34 15.60 26.57
CA SER A 462 22.72 14.39 27.13
C SER A 462 22.87 14.31 28.66
N GLU A 463 21.92 13.64 29.32
CA GLU A 463 21.93 13.42 30.78
C GLU A 463 23.20 12.72 31.26
N ARG A 464 23.71 11.74 30.49
CA ARG A 464 24.95 11.03 30.82
C ARG A 464 26.17 11.94 30.76
N SER A 465 26.23 12.84 29.78
CA SER A 465 27.26 13.88 29.73
C SER A 465 27.16 14.84 30.92
N MET A 466 25.96 15.30 31.30
CA MET A 466 25.79 16.17 32.48
C MET A 466 26.22 15.49 33.78
N THR A 467 25.88 14.21 33.94
CA THR A 467 26.21 13.42 35.14
C THR A 467 27.72 13.24 35.31
N LEU A 468 28.43 13.01 34.21
CA LEU A 468 29.86 12.71 34.22
C LEU A 468 30.75 13.97 34.20
N LEU A 469 30.31 15.05 33.56
CA LEU A 469 31.09 16.29 33.42
C LEU A 469 30.73 17.37 34.44
N GLU A 470 29.67 17.19 35.24
CA GLU A 470 29.05 18.15 36.18
C GLU A 470 28.48 19.42 35.52
N SER A 471 29.11 19.95 34.47
CA SER A 471 28.60 21.04 33.63
C SER A 471 29.18 20.95 32.22
N ALA A 472 28.40 21.36 31.22
CA ALA A 472 28.86 21.40 29.84
C ALA A 472 29.74 22.65 29.59
N PRO A 473 30.98 22.49 29.09
CA PRO A 473 31.88 23.62 28.88
C PRO A 473 31.48 24.44 27.65
N THR A 474 31.68 25.76 27.71
CA THR A 474 31.70 26.58 26.49
C THR A 474 33.05 26.39 25.80
N LEU A 475 33.04 25.98 24.53
CA LEU A 475 34.25 25.64 23.79
C LEU A 475 34.76 26.84 22.99
N SER A 476 36.08 27.05 22.98
CA SER A 476 36.71 28.07 22.12
C SER A 476 36.70 27.60 20.68
N VAL A 477 36.36 28.47 19.73
CA VAL A 477 36.51 28.16 18.31
C VAL A 477 37.99 27.94 18.02
N ASP A 478 38.89 28.84 18.43
CA ASP A 478 40.35 28.78 18.17
C ASP A 478 41.10 27.66 18.87
N ASP A 479 40.72 27.37 20.11
CA ASP A 479 41.50 26.50 21.00
C ASP A 479 40.69 25.29 21.48
N SER A 480 39.97 24.62 20.58
CA SER A 480 39.36 23.33 20.88
C SER A 480 39.27 22.41 19.66
N VAL A 481 39.28 21.09 19.91
CA VAL A 481 39.00 20.06 18.89
C VAL A 481 37.67 20.28 18.17
N ALA A 482 36.66 20.76 18.91
CA ALA A 482 35.34 21.07 18.39
C ALA A 482 35.36 22.31 17.48
N GLY A 483 36.03 23.37 17.92
CA GLY A 483 36.21 24.60 17.16
C GLY A 483 37.04 24.42 15.90
N GLU A 484 38.03 23.52 15.92
CA GLU A 484 38.80 23.19 14.73
C GLU A 484 37.97 22.41 13.71
N ALA A 485 37.08 21.50 14.13
CA ALA A 485 36.12 20.85 13.23
C ALA A 485 35.12 21.85 12.63
N PHE A 486 34.60 22.78 13.45
CA PHE A 486 33.72 23.87 13.01
C PHE A 486 34.38 24.73 11.92
N ARG A 487 35.59 25.25 12.17
CA ARG A 487 36.30 26.07 11.19
C ARG A 487 36.58 25.37 9.87
N ARG A 488 36.92 24.08 9.92
CA ARG A 488 37.25 23.32 8.73
C ARG A 488 36.03 22.80 7.98
N GLY A 489 34.87 22.69 8.64
CA GLY A 489 33.69 22.03 8.08
C GLY A 489 33.91 20.53 7.84
N GLU A 490 34.82 19.90 8.59
CA GLU A 490 35.20 18.49 8.42
C GLU A 490 34.87 17.68 9.67
N VAL A 491 34.30 16.50 9.48
CA VAL A 491 34.04 15.53 10.56
C VAL A 491 35.34 15.00 11.12
N ARG A 492 35.41 14.87 12.45
CA ARG A 492 36.58 14.36 13.15
C ARG A 492 36.24 13.30 14.17
N ALA A 493 36.92 12.18 14.07
CA ALA A 493 36.79 11.06 14.98
C ALA A 493 38.12 10.84 15.70
N TYR A 494 38.09 10.80 17.03
CA TYR A 494 39.23 10.55 17.90
C TYR A 494 39.00 9.26 18.67
N GLY A 495 39.95 8.33 18.59
CA GLY A 495 39.92 7.10 19.39
C GLY A 495 40.24 7.32 20.86
N ASP A 496 41.08 8.34 21.14
CA ASP A 496 41.25 8.97 22.45
C ASP A 496 41.46 10.48 22.24
N VAL A 497 40.48 11.31 22.58
CA VAL A 497 40.50 12.76 22.40
C VAL A 497 41.63 13.43 23.17
N ARG A 498 42.13 12.82 24.25
CA ARG A 498 43.22 13.39 25.06
C ARG A 498 44.56 13.36 24.31
N GLU A 499 44.67 12.59 23.24
CA GLU A 499 45.82 12.60 22.34
C GLU A 499 45.74 13.73 21.30
N ALA A 500 44.61 14.41 21.17
CA ALA A 500 44.44 15.51 20.24
C ALA A 500 45.22 16.77 20.68
N SER A 501 45.78 17.49 19.71
CA SER A 501 46.62 18.68 19.96
C SER A 501 45.86 19.88 20.53
N GLN A 502 44.53 19.92 20.40
CA GLN A 502 43.67 21.02 20.85
C GLN A 502 42.57 20.53 21.81
N VAL A 503 42.86 19.53 22.66
CA VAL A 503 41.89 19.10 23.68
C VAL A 503 41.67 20.22 24.70
N ALA A 504 40.41 20.63 24.89
CA ALA A 504 40.08 21.75 25.78
C ALA A 504 40.36 21.43 27.26
N ASN A 505 40.19 20.17 27.66
CA ASN A 505 40.53 19.66 28.99
C ASN A 505 41.25 18.31 28.88
N THR A 506 42.55 18.26 29.17
CA THR A 506 43.36 17.04 29.14
C THR A 506 42.97 16.00 30.19
N GLU A 507 42.26 16.41 31.25
CA GLU A 507 41.76 15.55 32.33
C GLU A 507 40.32 15.07 32.09
N THR A 508 39.76 15.30 30.89
CA THR A 508 38.40 14.88 30.56
C THR A 508 38.19 13.37 30.73
N VAL A 509 37.00 13.00 31.20
CA VAL A 509 36.54 11.60 31.29
C VAL A 509 36.16 11.04 29.92
N ILE A 510 35.95 11.90 28.92
CA ILE A 510 35.70 11.49 27.54
C ILE A 510 36.98 10.90 26.96
N ARG A 511 36.88 9.70 26.41
CA ARG A 511 37.97 9.00 25.75
C ARG A 511 37.75 9.05 24.25
N ARG A 512 36.79 8.31 23.70
CA ARG A 512 36.44 8.44 22.28
C ARG A 512 35.53 9.65 22.05
N GLU A 513 35.75 10.39 20.96
CA GLU A 513 34.93 11.56 20.60
C GLU A 513 34.79 11.70 19.08
N LEU A 514 33.57 11.93 18.61
CA LEU A 514 33.19 12.24 17.23
C LEU A 514 32.60 13.66 17.23
N VAL A 515 33.21 14.54 16.44
CA VAL A 515 32.77 15.92 16.24
C VAL A 515 32.31 16.09 14.80
N VAL A 516 31.07 16.54 14.63
CA VAL A 516 30.42 16.74 13.33
C VAL A 516 29.96 18.21 13.22
N PRO A 517 30.45 18.99 12.24
CA PRO A 517 30.01 20.36 12.05
C PRO A 517 28.55 20.42 11.56
N LEU A 518 27.83 21.45 12.00
CA LEU A 518 26.44 21.75 11.64
C LEU A 518 26.40 23.03 10.79
N GLY A 519 27.13 23.02 9.68
CA GLY A 519 27.33 24.21 8.85
C GLY A 519 27.94 25.37 9.64
N ASP A 520 27.36 26.56 9.45
CA ASP A 520 27.72 27.78 10.19
C ASP A 520 27.01 27.90 11.56
N GLN A 521 26.16 26.94 11.93
CA GLN A 521 25.34 27.02 13.13
C GLN A 521 26.05 26.54 14.39
N GLY A 522 27.00 25.61 14.26
CA GLY A 522 27.71 25.02 15.40
C GLY A 522 28.27 23.62 15.13
N VAL A 523 28.30 22.78 16.17
CA VAL A 523 28.81 21.40 16.13
C VAL A 523 27.94 20.44 16.94
N PHE A 524 27.84 19.22 16.46
CA PHE A 524 27.35 18.06 17.19
C PHE A 524 28.54 17.23 17.67
N ILE A 525 28.50 16.80 18.92
CA ILE A 525 29.55 16.02 19.57
C ILE A 525 28.92 14.75 20.12
N ALA A 526 29.52 13.59 19.83
CA ALA A 526 29.19 12.31 20.43
C ALA A 526 30.47 11.68 21.01
N GLY A 527 30.39 11.01 22.15
CA GLY A 527 31.57 10.47 22.81
C GLY A 527 31.30 9.25 23.70
N GLY A 528 32.35 8.79 24.38
CA GLY A 528 32.27 7.71 25.36
C GLY A 528 33.46 7.68 26.31
N THR A 529 33.31 7.01 27.44
CA THR A 529 34.34 6.93 28.50
C THR A 529 35.41 5.88 28.26
N GLU A 530 35.27 5.08 27.20
CA GLU A 530 36.22 4.05 26.81
C GLU A 530 36.92 4.42 25.50
N PRO A 531 38.23 4.18 25.34
CA PRO A 531 38.92 4.41 24.08
C PRO A 531 38.45 3.42 23.01
N GLY A 532 38.42 3.86 21.74
CA GLY A 532 38.05 3.00 20.62
C GLY A 532 37.83 3.76 19.33
N SER A 533 38.00 3.12 18.17
CA SER A 533 37.74 3.75 16.87
C SER A 533 36.25 3.75 16.56
N PHE A 534 35.77 4.81 15.91
CA PHE A 534 34.44 4.83 15.30
C PHE A 534 34.45 4.03 14.01
N GLU A 535 33.43 3.22 13.80
CA GLU A 535 33.23 2.49 12.55
C GLU A 535 32.81 3.46 11.43
N GLU A 536 33.10 3.10 10.18
CA GLU A 536 32.75 3.94 9.02
C GLU A 536 31.23 4.14 8.89
N ALA A 537 30.44 3.13 9.27
CA ALA A 537 28.99 3.21 9.32
C ALA A 537 28.49 4.21 10.37
N GLU A 538 29.07 4.21 11.58
CA GLU A 538 28.75 5.17 12.65
C GLU A 538 29.03 6.61 12.18
N VAL A 539 30.21 6.86 11.61
CA VAL A 539 30.59 8.18 11.11
C VAL A 539 29.67 8.64 9.98
N SER A 540 29.27 7.73 9.09
CA SER A 540 28.37 8.04 7.97
C SER A 540 26.96 8.38 8.46
N LEU A 541 26.44 7.64 9.44
CA LEU A 541 25.13 7.90 10.02
C LEU A 541 25.10 9.24 10.78
N ALA A 542 26.14 9.53 11.56
CA ALA A 542 26.28 10.81 12.26
C ALA A 542 26.33 12.00 11.29
N LYS A 543 26.97 11.86 10.11
CA LYS A 543 26.97 12.89 9.06
C LYS A 543 25.58 13.16 8.51
N VAL A 544 24.83 12.11 8.17
CA VAL A 544 23.46 12.26 7.64
C VAL A 544 22.56 12.91 8.69
N PHE A 545 22.69 12.48 9.95
CA PHE A 545 21.95 13.07 11.06
C PHE A 545 22.29 14.56 11.25
N ALA A 546 23.58 14.91 11.29
CA ALA A 546 24.04 16.28 11.43
C ALA A 546 23.54 17.21 10.31
N ALA A 547 23.46 16.72 9.06
CA ALA A 547 22.90 17.49 7.96
C ALA A 547 21.41 17.82 8.16
N ASN A 548 20.63 16.90 8.73
CA ASN A 548 19.23 17.15 9.09
C ASN A 548 19.10 18.18 10.24
N VAL A 549 19.99 18.09 11.24
CA VAL A 549 20.05 19.05 12.34
C VAL A 549 20.44 20.45 11.83
N GLU A 550 21.44 20.55 10.94
CA GLU A 550 21.84 21.80 10.29
C GLU A 550 20.68 22.45 9.52
N ALA A 551 19.94 21.66 8.73
CA ALA A 551 18.77 22.16 8.01
C ALA A 551 17.68 22.69 8.96
N ALA A 552 17.42 21.98 10.06
CA ALA A 552 16.47 22.39 11.08
C ALA A 552 16.91 23.68 11.82
N LEU A 553 18.19 23.79 12.18
CA LEU A 553 18.77 25.00 12.80
C LEU A 553 18.69 26.19 11.84
N THR A 554 19.05 26.00 10.57
CA THR A 554 18.99 27.04 9.54
C THR A 554 17.55 27.56 9.37
N ARG A 555 16.57 26.67 9.38
CA ARG A 555 15.15 27.04 9.34
C ARG A 555 14.75 27.87 10.56
N ALA A 556 15.05 27.38 11.76
CA ALA A 556 14.71 28.06 13.01
C ALA A 556 15.32 29.47 13.07
N SER A 557 16.60 29.61 12.70
CA SER A 557 17.29 30.91 12.60
C SER A 557 16.62 31.86 11.61
N ARG A 558 16.22 31.36 10.43
CA ARG A 558 15.52 32.16 9.41
C ARG A 558 14.15 32.63 9.88
N GLU A 559 13.36 31.75 10.50
CA GLU A 559 12.04 32.10 11.02
C GLU A 559 12.13 33.12 12.16
N ALA A 560 13.14 33.02 13.02
CA ALA A 560 13.40 34.00 14.07
C ALA A 560 13.72 35.39 13.47
N ALA A 561 14.60 35.44 12.45
CA ALA A 561 14.96 36.68 11.78
C ALA A 561 13.76 37.35 11.08
N VAL A 562 12.87 36.56 10.47
CA VAL A 562 11.63 37.08 9.87
C VAL A 562 10.71 37.67 10.94
N ARG A 563 10.48 36.96 12.05
CA ARG A 563 9.64 37.44 13.16
C ARG A 563 10.16 38.73 13.77
N GLU A 564 11.47 38.85 13.95
CA GLU A 564 12.11 40.07 14.45
C GLU A 564 11.90 41.24 13.47
N ARG A 565 12.09 40.99 12.16
CA ARG A 565 11.89 42.02 11.13
C ARG A 565 10.45 42.51 11.07
N GLU A 566 9.48 41.62 11.15
CA GLU A 566 8.05 41.97 11.19
C GLU A 566 7.72 42.81 12.43
N THR A 567 8.29 42.45 13.59
CA THR A 567 8.09 43.19 14.83
C THR A 567 8.67 44.61 14.74
N GLU A 568 9.87 44.74 14.17
CA GLU A 568 10.49 46.06 13.98
C GLU A 568 9.73 46.92 12.97
N LEU A 569 9.25 46.34 11.86
CA LEU A 569 8.42 47.07 10.89
C LEU A 569 7.11 47.55 11.52
N ARG A 570 6.44 46.70 12.30
CA ARG A 570 5.22 47.08 13.04
C ARG A 570 5.50 48.26 13.99
N ARG A 571 6.60 48.19 14.76
CA ARG A 571 7.01 49.27 15.67
C ARG A 571 7.34 50.57 14.93
N GLN A 572 7.92 50.50 13.73
CA GLN A 572 8.20 51.67 12.91
C GLN A 572 6.92 52.34 12.40
N ASN A 573 5.94 51.55 11.96
CA ASN A 573 4.65 52.06 11.52
C ASN A 573 3.88 52.72 12.68
N GLU A 574 3.77 52.05 13.83
CA GLU A 574 3.11 52.60 15.03
C GLU A 574 3.73 53.96 15.44
N ARG A 575 5.05 54.09 15.34
CA ARG A 575 5.75 55.34 15.67
C ARG A 575 5.49 56.46 14.66
N LEU A 576 5.33 56.11 13.37
CA LEU A 576 4.97 57.08 12.34
C LEU A 576 3.55 57.62 12.57
N GLU A 577 2.62 56.74 12.94
CA GLU A 577 1.24 57.10 13.27
C GLU A 577 1.15 57.98 14.52
N GLU A 578 1.86 57.63 15.60
CA GLU A 578 1.93 58.44 16.82
C GLU A 578 2.51 59.83 16.53
N PHE A 579 3.61 59.89 15.79
CA PHE A 579 4.25 61.15 15.41
C PHE A 579 3.31 62.03 14.56
N ALA A 580 2.63 61.45 13.57
CA ALA A 580 1.65 62.16 12.76
C ALA A 580 0.50 62.70 13.63
N GLY A 581 -0.01 61.91 14.57
CA GLY A 581 -1.06 62.33 15.51
C GLY A 581 -0.66 63.52 16.39
N VAL A 582 0.54 63.49 16.99
CA VAL A 582 1.03 64.58 17.85
C VAL A 582 1.24 65.87 17.04
N VAL A 583 1.89 65.78 15.89
CA VAL A 583 2.14 66.94 15.01
C VAL A 583 0.82 67.55 14.53
N SER A 584 -0.20 66.73 14.22
CA SER A 584 -1.54 67.22 13.89
C SER A 584 -2.11 68.14 14.96
N HIS A 585 -2.13 67.65 16.20
CA HIS A 585 -2.74 68.37 17.31
C HIS A 585 -1.97 69.66 17.60
N ASP A 586 -0.63 69.58 17.58
CA ASP A 586 0.24 70.73 17.84
C ASP A 586 0.19 71.80 16.74
N LEU A 587 -0.13 71.43 15.49
CA LEU A 587 -0.35 72.37 14.39
C LEU A 587 -1.79 72.93 14.36
N ARG A 588 -2.81 72.11 14.66
CA ARG A 588 -4.22 72.56 14.67
C ARG A 588 -4.48 73.61 15.75
N ASN A 589 -4.02 73.37 16.99
CA ASN A 589 -4.28 74.29 18.11
C ASN A 589 -3.89 75.75 17.85
N PRO A 590 -2.65 76.08 17.41
CA PRO A 590 -2.30 77.46 17.12
C PRO A 590 -3.04 78.03 15.90
N LEU A 591 -3.39 77.20 14.90
CA LEU A 591 -4.21 77.63 13.76
C LEU A 591 -5.64 77.99 14.20
N GLU A 592 -6.25 77.20 15.08
CA GLU A 592 -7.58 77.47 15.65
C GLU A 592 -7.59 78.76 16.48
N VAL A 593 -6.54 78.98 17.29
CA VAL A 593 -6.38 80.23 18.06
C VAL A 593 -6.23 81.44 17.12
N ALA A 594 -5.40 81.32 16.09
CA ALA A 594 -5.19 82.40 15.13
C ALA A 594 -6.45 82.69 14.29
N ARG A 595 -7.23 81.66 13.96
CA ARG A 595 -8.57 81.78 13.36
C ARG A 595 -9.52 82.55 14.28
N GLY A 596 -9.61 82.19 15.57
CA GLY A 596 -10.47 82.87 16.53
C GLY A 596 -10.13 84.36 16.72
N TYR A 597 -8.83 84.71 16.76
CA TYR A 597 -8.42 86.13 16.78
C TYR A 597 -8.77 86.87 15.48
N THR A 598 -8.69 86.19 14.34
CA THR A 598 -9.07 86.75 13.05
C THR A 598 -10.59 87.00 12.99
N GLU A 599 -11.41 86.07 13.48
CA GLU A 599 -12.87 86.23 13.60
C GLU A 599 -13.24 87.43 14.49
N LEU A 600 -12.66 87.54 15.69
CA LEU A 600 -12.89 88.69 16.59
C LEU A 600 -12.46 90.02 15.96
N ALA A 601 -11.37 90.03 15.18
CA ALA A 601 -10.92 91.21 14.46
C ALA A 601 -11.91 91.59 13.35
N ARG A 602 -12.49 90.61 12.64
CA ARG A 602 -13.52 90.82 11.61
C ARG A 602 -14.83 91.34 12.19
N GLU A 603 -15.22 90.91 13.39
CA GLU A 603 -16.39 91.47 14.10
C GLU A 603 -16.21 92.97 14.41
N SER A 604 -14.97 93.40 14.68
CA SER A 604 -14.64 94.79 14.98
C SER A 604 -14.47 95.65 13.71
N ALA A 605 -13.89 95.07 12.65
CA ALA A 605 -13.71 95.68 11.34
C ALA A 605 -13.52 94.60 10.26
N ASP A 606 -14.51 94.41 9.38
CA ASP A 606 -14.40 93.46 8.27
C ASP A 606 -13.63 94.11 7.10
N THR A 607 -12.33 93.80 7.01
CA THR A 607 -11.43 94.30 5.96
C THR A 607 -11.00 93.17 5.05
N GLU A 608 -10.63 93.51 3.80
CA GLU A 608 -10.17 92.52 2.83
C GLU A 608 -8.89 91.81 3.31
N GLU A 609 -8.03 92.50 4.06
CA GLU A 609 -6.83 91.92 4.68
C GLU A 609 -7.18 90.85 5.71
N LEU A 610 -8.19 91.07 6.56
CA LEU A 610 -8.65 90.08 7.55
C LEU A 610 -9.39 88.91 6.91
N ALA A 611 -10.17 89.17 5.84
CA ALA A 611 -10.76 88.11 5.02
C ALA A 611 -9.69 87.24 4.36
N ALA A 612 -8.61 87.85 3.85
CA ALA A 612 -7.48 87.13 3.27
C ALA A 612 -6.72 86.27 4.30
N VAL A 613 -6.55 86.75 5.54
CA VAL A 613 -5.95 85.97 6.64
C VAL A 613 -6.83 84.80 7.04
N SER A 614 -8.15 84.99 7.12
CA SER A 614 -9.10 83.89 7.40
C SER A 614 -8.99 82.79 6.34
N ARG A 615 -9.06 83.16 5.06
CA ARG A 615 -8.89 82.21 3.94
C ARG A 615 -7.53 81.51 3.96
N ALA A 616 -6.47 82.17 4.45
CA ALA A 616 -5.16 81.54 4.59
C ALA A 616 -5.11 80.51 5.73
N HIS A 617 -5.76 80.78 6.87
CA HIS A 617 -5.89 79.81 7.96
C HIS A 617 -6.71 78.59 7.56
N ASP A 618 -7.84 78.78 6.89
CA ASP A 618 -8.69 77.69 6.43
C ASP A 618 -7.92 76.78 5.45
N ARG A 619 -7.18 77.37 4.50
CA ARG A 619 -6.27 76.62 3.61
C ARG A 619 -5.18 75.85 4.36
N LEU A 620 -4.62 76.41 5.42
CA LEU A 620 -3.59 75.72 6.22
C LEU A 620 -4.17 74.55 7.00
N ALA A 621 -5.36 74.70 7.58
CA ALA A 621 -6.06 73.62 8.26
C ALA A 621 -6.33 72.44 7.32
N THR A 622 -6.91 72.71 6.14
CA THR A 622 -7.15 71.67 5.12
C THR A 622 -5.85 70.96 4.71
N ARG A 623 -4.76 71.69 4.46
CA ARG A 623 -3.47 71.08 4.10
C ARG A 623 -2.87 70.22 5.19
N VAL A 624 -3.04 70.61 6.46
CA VAL A 624 -2.62 69.79 7.60
C VAL A 624 -3.43 68.49 7.61
N ASP A 625 -4.75 68.57 7.42
CA ASP A 625 -5.63 67.39 7.40
C ASP A 625 -5.31 66.44 6.24
N GLU A 626 -5.03 66.96 5.05
CA GLU A 626 -4.59 66.18 3.89
C GLU A 626 -3.27 65.44 4.16
N LEU A 627 -2.24 66.14 4.66
CA LEU A 627 -0.94 65.51 4.97
C LEU A 627 -1.06 64.40 6.00
N LEU A 628 -1.97 64.55 6.95
CA LEU A 628 -2.21 63.56 8.00
C LEU A 628 -2.99 62.35 7.50
N ALA A 629 -3.93 62.55 6.59
CA ALA A 629 -4.61 61.45 5.91
C ALA A 629 -3.58 60.56 5.18
N LEU A 630 -2.63 61.18 4.48
CA LEU A 630 -1.56 60.49 3.77
C LEU A 630 -0.56 59.81 4.72
N ALA A 631 -0.20 60.45 5.83
CA ALA A 631 0.69 59.86 6.83
C ALA A 631 0.07 58.64 7.56
N ARG A 632 -1.24 58.44 7.41
CA ARG A 632 -2.02 57.32 7.96
C ARG A 632 -2.48 56.33 6.88
N GLU A 633 -1.81 56.32 5.72
CA GLU A 633 -2.09 55.37 4.64
C GLU A 633 -1.94 53.92 5.14
N GLY A 634 -3.00 53.11 4.98
CA GLY A 634 -3.05 51.72 5.43
C GLY A 634 -3.49 51.50 6.88
N ALA A 635 -3.72 52.57 7.67
CA ALA A 635 -4.27 52.45 9.02
C ALA A 635 -5.80 52.26 8.95
N PRO A 636 -6.35 51.18 9.53
CA PRO A 636 -7.79 50.95 9.54
C PRO A 636 -8.51 52.03 10.36
N VAL A 637 -9.76 52.32 9.99
CA VAL A 637 -10.61 53.24 10.74
C VAL A 637 -11.08 52.58 12.04
N GLU A 638 -10.76 53.19 13.18
CA GLU A 638 -11.08 52.63 14.50
C GLU A 638 -12.57 52.76 14.88
N ALA A 639 -13.28 53.76 14.34
CA ALA A 639 -14.69 54.00 14.60
C ALA A 639 -15.42 54.45 13.32
N VAL A 640 -16.43 53.68 12.92
CA VAL A 640 -17.32 53.99 11.80
C VAL A 640 -18.74 54.24 12.31
N GLU A 641 -19.40 55.24 11.74
CA GLU A 641 -20.81 55.57 11.99
C GLU A 641 -21.59 55.45 10.67
N THR A 642 -22.89 55.19 10.74
CA THR A 642 -23.75 55.22 9.54
C THR A 642 -24.05 56.68 9.17
N VAL A 643 -23.46 57.16 8.08
CA VAL A 643 -23.48 58.58 7.66
C VAL A 643 -24.25 58.75 6.35
N ASP A 644 -25.12 59.77 6.27
CA ASP A 644 -25.81 60.15 5.02
C ASP A 644 -24.88 60.97 4.11
N VAL A 645 -24.50 60.38 2.97
CA VAL A 645 -23.59 61.01 1.99
C VAL A 645 -24.14 62.34 1.49
N GLY A 646 -25.45 62.46 1.35
CA GLY A 646 -26.10 63.69 0.89
C GLY A 646 -26.04 64.81 1.92
N GLU A 647 -26.12 64.49 3.21
CA GLU A 647 -25.92 65.47 4.29
C GLU A 647 -24.49 66.00 4.31
N VAL A 648 -23.50 65.10 4.30
CA VAL A 648 -22.08 65.47 4.31
C VAL A 648 -21.70 66.25 3.05
N SER A 649 -22.25 65.87 1.88
CA SER A 649 -21.99 66.59 0.62
C SER A 649 -22.52 68.03 0.65
N ARG A 650 -23.72 68.25 1.21
CA ARG A 650 -24.27 69.61 1.40
C ARG A 650 -23.47 70.42 2.40
N GLU A 651 -22.88 69.78 3.40
CA GLU A 651 -22.01 70.41 4.38
C GLU A 651 -20.66 70.81 3.77
N ALA A 652 -20.02 69.89 3.05
CA ALA A 652 -18.78 70.12 2.31
C ALA A 652 -18.93 71.28 1.31
N TRP A 653 -20.04 71.31 0.56
CA TRP A 653 -20.32 72.37 -0.41
C TRP A 653 -20.45 73.76 0.21
N ARG A 654 -21.12 73.89 1.36
CA ARG A 654 -21.23 75.16 2.07
C ARG A 654 -19.86 75.70 2.48
N ARG A 655 -18.98 74.84 3.01
CA ARG A 655 -17.61 75.24 3.40
C ARG A 655 -16.76 75.69 2.21
N ILE A 656 -16.89 75.02 1.06
CA ILE A 656 -16.21 75.43 -0.17
C ILE A 656 -16.71 76.83 -0.59
N GLY A 657 -18.02 77.05 -0.56
CA GLY A 657 -18.65 78.35 -0.86
C GLY A 657 -18.17 79.49 0.03
N ASP A 658 -18.11 79.26 1.34
CA ASP A 658 -17.64 80.24 2.34
C ASP A 658 -16.16 80.62 2.13
N THR A 659 -15.36 79.71 1.57
CA THR A 659 -13.91 79.88 1.40
C THR A 659 -13.53 80.46 0.04
N ALA A 660 -14.23 80.04 -1.02
CA ALA A 660 -13.93 80.39 -2.41
C ALA A 660 -14.71 81.62 -2.92
N GLY A 661 -15.81 82.01 -2.26
CA GLY A 661 -16.62 83.17 -2.64
C GLY A 661 -17.30 83.05 -4.01
N ARG A 662 -17.44 81.83 -4.54
CA ARG A 662 -18.00 81.55 -5.88
C ARG A 662 -19.33 80.78 -5.85
N CYS A 663 -19.92 80.48 -4.69
CA CYS A 663 -21.07 79.55 -4.59
C CYS A 663 -22.31 80.17 -3.91
N GLY A 664 -22.71 81.38 -4.29
CA GLY A 664 -23.92 82.05 -3.81
C GLY A 664 -25.19 81.59 -4.53
N GLU A 665 -26.34 81.60 -3.84
CA GLU A 665 -27.62 81.27 -4.47
C GLU A 665 -28.11 82.44 -5.34
N GLY A 666 -28.05 82.31 -6.68
CA GLY A 666 -28.90 83.10 -7.58
C GLY A 666 -28.29 83.66 -8.88
N ASP A 667 -27.02 83.43 -9.18
CA ASP A 667 -26.41 83.83 -10.46
C ASP A 667 -26.26 82.62 -11.40
N PRO A 668 -26.79 82.64 -12.64
CA PRO A 668 -26.63 81.53 -13.60
C PRO A 668 -25.18 81.25 -14.02
N ASP A 669 -24.25 82.15 -13.73
CA ASP A 669 -22.82 82.00 -14.05
C ASP A 669 -21.98 81.38 -12.89
N GLU A 670 -22.61 80.89 -11.81
CA GLU A 670 -21.94 80.27 -10.65
C GLU A 670 -22.03 78.73 -10.62
N PRO A 671 -21.08 78.02 -9.98
CA PRO A 671 -21.12 76.57 -9.77
C PRO A 671 -22.34 76.14 -8.95
N THR A 672 -22.93 75.01 -9.31
CA THR A 672 -24.12 74.48 -8.63
C THR A 672 -23.92 73.04 -8.14
N LEU A 673 -24.53 72.70 -7.00
CA LEU A 673 -24.59 71.34 -6.48
C LEU A 673 -26.03 70.82 -6.50
N THR A 674 -26.23 69.67 -7.14
CA THR A 674 -27.47 68.90 -7.06
C THR A 674 -27.23 67.60 -6.31
N VAL A 675 -27.87 67.44 -5.16
CA VAL A 675 -27.86 66.17 -4.41
C VAL A 675 -29.15 65.42 -4.70
N ALA A 676 -29.05 64.14 -5.10
CA ALA A 676 -30.21 63.30 -5.40
C ALA A 676 -31.16 63.19 -4.18
N GLU A 677 -32.47 63.04 -4.43
CA GLU A 677 -33.48 62.91 -3.36
C GLU A 677 -33.24 61.67 -2.46
N ALA A 678 -32.61 60.63 -3.01
CA ALA A 678 -32.23 59.43 -2.29
C ALA A 678 -30.71 59.20 -2.42
N THR A 679 -29.95 59.72 -1.46
CA THR A 679 -28.52 59.41 -1.29
C THR A 679 -28.33 58.18 -0.41
N PRO A 680 -27.28 57.37 -0.65
CA PRO A 680 -26.98 56.22 0.18
C PRO A 680 -26.43 56.67 1.55
N THR A 681 -26.64 55.82 2.55
CA THR A 681 -25.92 55.89 3.83
C THR A 681 -24.76 54.90 3.80
N VAL A 682 -23.59 55.30 4.29
CA VAL A 682 -22.37 54.48 4.31
C VAL A 682 -21.80 54.39 5.73
N ASP A 683 -21.18 53.28 6.08
CA ASP A 683 -20.49 53.14 7.38
C ASP A 683 -19.08 53.73 7.28
N ALA A 684 -18.88 54.90 7.87
CA ALA A 684 -17.68 55.72 7.68
C ALA A 684 -17.27 56.52 8.92
N ASP A 685 -16.00 56.90 9.01
CA ASP A 685 -15.57 58.01 9.85
C ASP A 685 -16.11 59.33 9.24
N PRO A 686 -16.96 60.09 9.95
CA PRO A 686 -17.59 61.29 9.41
C PRO A 686 -16.58 62.37 8.97
N GLU A 687 -15.47 62.52 9.69
CA GLU A 687 -14.45 63.53 9.38
C GLU A 687 -13.68 63.15 8.12
N ARG A 688 -13.31 61.86 7.97
CA ARG A 688 -12.62 61.37 6.78
C ARG A 688 -13.52 61.36 5.55
N LEU A 689 -14.79 60.96 5.68
CA LEU A 689 -15.75 61.01 4.58
C LEU A 689 -15.99 62.46 4.11
N ARG A 690 -16.09 63.40 5.06
CA ARG A 690 -16.16 64.83 4.74
C ARG A 690 -14.92 65.30 3.98
N LEU A 691 -13.72 64.92 4.42
CA LEU A 691 -12.48 65.27 3.73
C LEU A 691 -12.43 64.71 2.30
N LEU A 692 -12.86 63.47 2.09
CA LEU A 692 -12.99 62.86 0.76
C LEU A 692 -13.94 63.68 -0.13
N LEU A 693 -15.14 64.00 0.36
CA LEU A 693 -16.14 64.75 -0.39
C LEU A 693 -15.70 66.20 -0.66
N GLU A 694 -15.07 66.86 0.30
CA GLU A 694 -14.49 68.20 0.12
C GLU A 694 -13.42 68.20 -0.99
N ASN A 695 -12.57 67.17 -1.04
CA ASN A 695 -11.57 67.03 -2.11
C ASN A 695 -12.22 66.83 -3.48
N LEU A 696 -13.23 65.96 -3.60
CA LEU A 696 -13.93 65.74 -4.87
C LEU A 696 -14.69 66.98 -5.35
N LEU A 697 -15.44 67.63 -4.45
CA LEU A 697 -16.24 68.82 -4.77
C LEU A 697 -15.35 70.04 -5.07
N SER A 698 -14.26 70.24 -4.32
CA SER A 698 -13.31 71.33 -4.58
C SER A 698 -12.64 71.14 -5.94
N ASN A 699 -12.23 69.91 -6.28
CA ASN A 699 -11.68 69.61 -7.60
C ASN A 699 -12.67 69.95 -8.73
N ALA A 700 -13.95 69.61 -8.57
CA ALA A 700 -14.97 69.96 -9.54
C ALA A 700 -15.08 71.49 -9.73
N VAL A 701 -15.09 72.27 -8.64
CA VAL A 701 -15.16 73.74 -8.69
C VAL A 701 -13.90 74.38 -9.28
N GLU A 702 -12.71 73.85 -8.99
CA GLU A 702 -11.45 74.41 -9.47
C GLU A 702 -11.19 74.12 -10.95
N HIS A 703 -11.61 72.95 -11.43
CA HIS A 703 -11.28 72.44 -12.77
C HIS A 703 -12.46 72.41 -13.74
N GLY A 704 -13.70 72.46 -13.24
CA GLY A 704 -14.91 72.29 -14.04
C GLY A 704 -15.33 73.51 -14.86
N GLY A 705 -14.76 74.69 -14.60
CA GLY A 705 -15.14 75.95 -15.26
C GLY A 705 -15.85 76.92 -14.31
N GLU A 706 -16.32 78.06 -14.84
CA GLU A 706 -16.92 79.13 -14.01
C GLU A 706 -18.32 78.78 -13.48
N SER A 707 -19.09 77.98 -14.24
CA SER A 707 -20.48 77.61 -13.95
C SER A 707 -20.72 76.09 -13.87
N VAL A 708 -19.72 75.33 -13.43
CA VAL A 708 -19.78 73.85 -13.35
C VAL A 708 -20.97 73.36 -12.52
N ALA A 709 -21.71 72.38 -13.05
CA ALA A 709 -22.77 71.68 -12.36
C ALA A 709 -22.25 70.35 -11.80
N VAL A 710 -22.29 70.21 -10.48
CA VAL A 710 -21.86 69.01 -9.76
C VAL A 710 -23.08 68.25 -9.25
N ARG A 711 -23.07 66.93 -9.40
CA ARG A 711 -24.14 66.03 -8.96
C ARG A 711 -23.58 64.99 -8.00
N VAL A 712 -24.26 64.80 -6.87
CA VAL A 712 -24.00 63.71 -5.93
C VAL A 712 -25.23 62.80 -5.86
N GLY A 713 -25.02 61.50 -6.02
CA GLY A 713 -26.11 60.53 -6.01
C GLY A 713 -25.64 59.10 -5.80
N PRO A 714 -26.57 58.11 -5.81
CA PRO A 714 -26.20 56.70 -5.77
C PRO A 714 -25.47 56.29 -7.05
N LEU A 715 -24.66 55.22 -7.00
CA LEU A 715 -23.95 54.68 -8.18
C LEU A 715 -24.91 54.33 -9.35
N GLY A 716 -26.12 53.88 -9.03
CA GLY A 716 -27.14 53.52 -10.01
C GLY A 716 -27.90 54.73 -10.56
N GLY A 717 -27.49 55.24 -11.72
CA GLY A 717 -28.20 56.35 -12.39
C GLY A 717 -27.83 56.55 -13.85
N GLU A 718 -26.56 56.48 -14.23
CA GLU A 718 -26.09 56.83 -15.58
C GLU A 718 -24.99 55.82 -16.01
N SER A 719 -25.33 54.90 -16.93
CA SER A 719 -24.51 53.86 -17.59
C SER A 719 -23.52 52.98 -16.78
N ARG A 720 -23.98 51.79 -16.34
CA ARG A 720 -23.47 50.49 -16.83
C ARG A 720 -24.36 49.31 -16.43
N GLY A 721 -24.37 48.30 -17.30
CA GLY A 721 -25.06 47.02 -17.12
C GLY A 721 -24.39 46.15 -16.06
N ALA A 722 -25.21 45.26 -15.50
CA ALA A 722 -24.84 44.27 -14.50
C ALA A 722 -23.50 43.60 -14.78
N ASP A 723 -22.68 43.49 -13.74
CA ASP A 723 -21.54 42.59 -13.71
C ASP A 723 -21.99 41.15 -13.98
N GLU A 724 -21.07 40.28 -14.41
CA GLU A 724 -21.30 38.86 -14.69
C GLU A 724 -21.85 38.06 -13.47
N SER A 725 -21.95 38.71 -12.30
CA SER A 725 -22.44 38.18 -11.02
C SER A 725 -23.89 38.59 -10.66
N GLY A 726 -24.49 39.58 -11.35
CA GLY A 726 -25.88 39.99 -11.12
C GLY A 726 -26.20 40.75 -9.81
N SER A 727 -25.20 41.13 -9.01
CA SER A 727 -25.36 42.01 -7.84
C SER A 727 -25.09 43.47 -8.24
N ALA A 728 -25.98 44.40 -7.87
CA ALA A 728 -25.73 45.83 -8.06
C ALA A 728 -24.69 46.30 -7.04
N GLU A 729 -23.58 46.87 -7.51
CA GLU A 729 -22.60 47.55 -6.65
C GLU A 729 -23.30 48.68 -5.86
N THR A 730 -23.07 48.73 -4.56
CA THR A 730 -23.60 49.77 -3.65
C THR A 730 -22.56 50.84 -3.40
N GLY A 731 -23.00 52.09 -3.22
CA GLY A 731 -22.10 53.23 -3.03
C GLY A 731 -22.65 54.51 -3.62
N PHE A 732 -21.79 55.52 -3.77
CA PHE A 732 -22.16 56.85 -4.27
C PHE A 732 -21.26 57.32 -5.41
N ALA A 733 -21.77 58.27 -6.19
CA ALA A 733 -21.04 58.91 -7.26
C ALA A 733 -21.05 60.44 -7.11
N VAL A 734 -19.93 61.07 -7.47
CA VAL A 734 -19.79 62.52 -7.62
C VAL A 734 -19.41 62.81 -9.06
N ALA A 735 -20.25 63.52 -9.79
CA ALA A 735 -20.06 63.81 -11.21
C ALA A 735 -20.15 65.31 -11.51
N ASP A 736 -19.31 65.81 -12.41
CA ASP A 736 -19.36 67.17 -12.94
C ASP A 736 -19.60 67.19 -14.47
N ASP A 737 -19.90 68.37 -15.00
CA ASP A 737 -20.05 68.66 -16.43
C ASP A 737 -18.86 69.47 -17.00
N GLY A 738 -17.73 69.45 -16.30
CA GLY A 738 -16.49 70.11 -16.70
C GLY A 738 -15.78 69.46 -17.90
N PRO A 739 -14.50 69.76 -18.14
CA PRO A 739 -13.75 69.20 -19.28
C PRO A 739 -13.41 67.70 -19.15
N GLY A 740 -13.59 67.14 -17.94
CA GLY A 740 -13.25 65.76 -17.61
C GLY A 740 -11.75 65.46 -17.60
N VAL A 741 -11.41 64.20 -17.30
CA VAL A 741 -10.02 63.72 -17.26
C VAL A 741 -9.76 62.75 -18.42
N PRO A 742 -8.69 62.95 -19.22
CA PRO A 742 -8.29 62.05 -20.30
C PRO A 742 -8.13 60.61 -19.80
N ALA A 743 -8.61 59.63 -20.58
CA ALA A 743 -8.62 58.22 -20.15
C ALA A 743 -7.24 57.67 -19.73
N GLU A 744 -6.17 58.17 -20.36
CA GLU A 744 -4.78 57.78 -20.08
C GLU A 744 -4.26 58.31 -18.73
N GLU A 745 -4.90 59.34 -18.17
CA GLU A 745 -4.47 59.98 -16.92
C GLU A 745 -5.29 59.52 -15.71
N ARG A 746 -6.45 58.85 -15.91
CA ARG A 746 -7.44 58.55 -14.85
C ARG A 746 -6.94 57.69 -13.70
N GLU A 747 -5.91 56.87 -13.91
CA GLU A 747 -5.30 56.08 -12.84
C GLU A 747 -4.20 56.88 -12.14
N ALA A 748 -3.39 57.62 -12.92
CA ALA A 748 -2.29 58.44 -12.42
C ALA A 748 -2.75 59.69 -11.64
N VAL A 749 -3.98 60.17 -11.83
CA VAL A 749 -4.49 61.33 -11.07
C VAL A 749 -4.64 61.06 -9.57
N PHE A 750 -4.70 59.79 -9.15
CA PHE A 750 -4.71 59.40 -7.74
C PHE A 750 -3.30 59.29 -7.14
N ASP A 751 -2.24 59.43 -7.94
CA ASP A 751 -0.86 59.35 -7.46
C ASP A 751 -0.40 60.64 -6.78
N TYR A 752 0.48 60.48 -5.80
CA TYR A 752 1.03 61.56 -4.99
C TYR A 752 1.68 62.67 -5.84
N GLY A 753 1.21 63.90 -5.66
CA GLY A 753 1.79 65.09 -6.28
C GLY A 753 1.30 65.37 -7.70
N HIS A 754 0.31 64.61 -8.19
CA HIS A 754 -0.32 64.87 -9.48
C HIS A 754 -1.22 66.12 -9.39
N THR A 755 -0.90 67.19 -10.12
CA THR A 755 -1.73 68.40 -10.21
C THR A 755 -1.55 69.12 -11.54
N THR A 756 -2.65 69.67 -12.07
CA THR A 756 -2.65 70.51 -13.29
C THR A 756 -2.64 72.01 -12.97
N THR A 757 -2.58 72.41 -11.69
CA THR A 757 -2.76 73.81 -11.23
C THR A 757 -1.64 74.32 -10.32
N GLN A 758 -0.40 73.86 -10.52
CA GLN A 758 0.78 74.29 -9.73
C GLN A 758 0.91 75.83 -9.62
N GLU A 759 0.54 76.58 -10.66
CA GLU A 759 0.59 78.06 -10.68
C GLU A 759 -0.54 78.75 -9.89
N ARG A 760 -1.64 78.04 -9.57
CA ARG A 760 -2.76 78.55 -8.73
C ARG A 760 -2.73 78.03 -7.29
N GLY A 761 -1.66 77.33 -6.90
CA GLY A 761 -1.46 76.86 -5.53
C GLY A 761 -2.04 75.47 -5.22
N GLY A 762 -2.41 74.69 -6.24
CA GLY A 762 -2.79 73.29 -6.11
C GLY A 762 -1.60 72.44 -5.68
N ASN A 763 -1.77 71.63 -4.63
CA ASN A 763 -0.70 70.86 -3.98
C ASN A 763 -0.56 69.42 -4.52
N GLY A 764 -1.53 68.93 -5.29
CA GLY A 764 -1.53 67.59 -5.86
C GLY A 764 -1.74 66.45 -4.86
N PHE A 765 -2.31 66.76 -3.69
CA PHE A 765 -2.64 65.76 -2.66
C PHE A 765 -4.10 65.32 -2.69
N GLY A 766 -5.01 66.12 -3.26
CA GLY A 766 -6.44 65.92 -3.03
C GLY A 766 -7.01 64.59 -3.51
N LEU A 767 -6.69 64.15 -4.73
CA LEU A 767 -7.15 62.84 -5.21
C LEU A 767 -6.40 61.66 -4.57
N ALA A 768 -5.13 61.84 -4.19
CA ALA A 768 -4.42 60.84 -3.40
C ALA A 768 -5.10 60.62 -2.03
N VAL A 769 -5.56 61.70 -1.38
CA VAL A 769 -6.34 61.63 -0.13
C VAL A 769 -7.67 60.90 -0.34
N VAL A 770 -8.35 61.09 -1.47
CA VAL A 770 -9.57 60.35 -1.80
C VAL A 770 -9.31 58.84 -1.84
N ARG A 771 -8.22 58.41 -2.50
CA ARG A 771 -7.81 56.99 -2.55
C ARG A 771 -7.47 56.47 -1.16
N THR A 772 -6.65 57.19 -0.40
CA THR A 772 -6.25 56.80 0.96
C THR A 772 -7.45 56.67 1.91
N VAL A 773 -8.44 57.58 1.82
CA VAL A 773 -9.65 57.50 2.65
C VAL A 773 -10.52 56.32 2.22
N ALA A 774 -10.69 56.06 0.92
CA ALA A 774 -11.45 54.91 0.43
C ALA A 774 -10.81 53.59 0.90
N ASP A 775 -9.51 53.42 0.69
CA ASP A 775 -8.76 52.22 1.09
C ASP A 775 -8.86 51.94 2.60
N ALA A 776 -8.78 52.99 3.44
CA ALA A 776 -8.90 52.85 4.89
C ALA A 776 -10.28 52.35 5.35
N HIS A 777 -11.33 52.58 4.56
CA HIS A 777 -12.68 52.08 4.80
C HIS A 777 -12.99 50.77 4.05
N GLY A 778 -12.03 50.24 3.28
CA GLY A 778 -12.22 49.07 2.42
C GLY A 778 -13.08 49.33 1.19
N TRP A 779 -13.20 50.57 0.75
CA TRP A 779 -13.96 50.99 -0.43
C TRP A 779 -13.05 51.10 -1.66
N ASP A 780 -13.63 50.90 -2.84
CA ASP A 780 -12.94 51.16 -4.11
C ASP A 780 -13.35 52.52 -4.68
N VAL A 781 -12.39 53.30 -5.18
CA VAL A 781 -12.66 54.54 -5.93
C VAL A 781 -12.24 54.42 -7.39
N ARG A 782 -13.13 54.80 -8.31
CA ARG A 782 -12.91 54.76 -9.75
C ARG A 782 -13.23 56.10 -10.39
N LEU A 783 -12.46 56.50 -11.40
CA LEU A 783 -12.73 57.67 -12.22
C LEU A 783 -13.21 57.23 -13.61
N VAL A 784 -14.44 57.59 -13.94
CA VAL A 784 -15.08 57.33 -15.24
C VAL A 784 -15.49 58.64 -15.92
N GLY A 785 -15.87 58.57 -17.19
CA GLY A 785 -16.40 59.73 -17.90
C GLY A 785 -17.85 59.98 -17.50
N SER A 786 -18.22 61.23 -17.28
CA SER A 786 -19.62 61.62 -17.02
C SER A 786 -20.41 61.73 -18.33
N GLU A 787 -21.69 61.33 -18.35
CA GLU A 787 -22.59 61.51 -19.51
C GLU A 787 -22.86 62.99 -19.83
N SER A 788 -22.68 63.88 -18.85
CA SER A 788 -22.81 65.34 -18.99
C SER A 788 -21.56 66.02 -19.54
N GLY A 789 -20.45 65.30 -19.75
CA GLY A 789 -19.24 65.82 -20.40
C GLY A 789 -18.00 66.00 -19.50
N GLY A 790 -18.11 65.75 -18.19
CA GLY A 790 -17.03 65.95 -17.21
C GLY A 790 -16.48 64.68 -16.55
N ALA A 791 -15.94 64.84 -15.33
CA ALA A 791 -15.41 63.74 -14.54
C ALA A 791 -16.51 63.10 -13.66
N ARG A 792 -16.45 61.78 -13.46
CA ARG A 792 -17.32 61.07 -12.52
C ARG A 792 -16.49 60.14 -11.64
N PHE A 793 -16.51 60.40 -10.35
CA PHE A 793 -15.89 59.57 -9.33
C PHE A 793 -16.93 58.63 -8.73
N GLU A 794 -16.67 57.33 -8.80
CA GLU A 794 -17.51 56.26 -8.27
C GLU A 794 -16.82 55.67 -7.05
N VAL A 795 -17.49 55.72 -5.89
CA VAL A 795 -17.02 55.11 -4.64
C VAL A 795 -17.91 53.92 -4.34
N VAL A 796 -17.33 52.72 -4.41
CA VAL A 796 -17.99 51.43 -4.20
C VAL A 796 -17.74 50.97 -2.77
N VAL A 797 -18.82 50.65 -2.06
CA VAL A 797 -18.87 50.34 -0.62
C VAL A 797 -19.31 48.90 -0.38
#